data_AF-A0A1F2FBB0-F1
#
_entry.id   AF-A0A1F2FBB0-F1
#
_cell.length_a   1.000
_cell.length_b   1.000
_cell.length_c   1.000
_cell.angle_alpha   90.00
_cell.angle_beta   90.00
_cell.angle_gamma   90.00
#
_symmetry.space_group_name_H-M   'P 1'
#
loop_
_entity.id
_entity.type
_entity.pdbx_description
1 polymer ?
#
loop_
_entity_poly.entity_id
_entity_poly.type
_entity_poly.pdbx_seq_one_letter_code
_entity_poly.pdbx_strand_id
1 'polypeptide(L)'
;MEVKFSAPEQAVAPGFDFVPGVADVEVDVREMSATYLDTEDLRLTRAKRTLRRRLGGPDEGWHLKTPAEAGRMEYGAALDEGLAEGEGAEAVYVVPDALLAPVRSIVRDHPLRPIARVDNVRHVSTLKNAAGEPIAEFCDDHVTAVSLLPGGEETSWREWEIELIGDIAGTPEGAELLERLGAVLGIAGATPSESPSKLATALGSSMDAAPLPPSPADLPEGTPGRAVVDALAANVAKMVEWDPKVRRDEWDSVHQMRVATRELRSHMQTFHGILVGDQLPHMESELKLLAGVLGVARDAEVVAERFENQLGRDEADVIDDEMREELVADIRRDYDRAHRRVVAALDSSRYLTLLDQLDELLADPPVNPNTAEDAEKAEQEVAERKAAEQSGVESADGAATSLDDADVAAEEREDDDELSSDETARRIVDESDAADAEFGPGESGDEAGASEEEPSESDDEPEARDAATEQVAEQAPEKKPEKATEKTPEQLRAETNAVLAIHLSKAFAKFEKRHRKAVECRDDRSIPVAEREEHFHDVRKAAKKLRYSAEAAQSAGMPTKKLFGTCKTLQSSLGDFQDTCTARQVLLQKARRAHAHGQDTFGYGVLYQIERMDGLKALEAYDDDVEDVLKAYDKLESKMKKAREKAAKEAAKDAEKKAKRKK
;
A
#
# COMPACT_ATOMS: atom_id res chain seq x y z
N MET A 1 25.96 18.41 5.45
CA MET A 1 26.00 17.94 6.85
C MET A 1 25.75 19.16 7.70
N GLU A 2 24.82 19.08 8.66
CA GLU A 2 24.39 20.23 9.47
C GLU A 2 24.40 19.89 10.97
N VAL A 3 24.62 20.91 11.81
CA VAL A 3 24.42 20.85 13.26
C VAL A 3 23.62 22.07 13.72
N LYS A 4 22.73 21.85 14.71
CA LYS A 4 21.82 22.86 15.24
C LYS A 4 21.98 23.01 16.74
N PHE A 5 22.00 24.25 17.19
CA PHE A 5 22.12 24.65 18.59
C PHE A 5 21.00 25.61 18.98
N SER A 6 20.53 25.51 20.22
CA SER A 6 19.75 26.55 20.87
C SER A 6 20.70 27.62 21.41
N ALA A 7 20.41 28.88 21.11
CA ALA A 7 21.23 30.02 21.52
C ALA A 7 20.47 30.87 22.55
N PRO A 8 21.09 31.22 23.69
CA PRO A 8 20.50 32.18 24.62
C PRO A 8 20.30 33.55 23.95
N GLU A 9 19.24 34.26 24.32
CA GLU A 9 18.92 35.59 23.77
C GLU A 9 20.08 36.58 23.96
N GLN A 10 20.73 36.53 25.12
CA GLN A 10 21.89 37.35 25.48
C GLN A 10 23.24 36.88 24.89
N ALA A 11 23.28 35.75 24.18
CA ALA A 11 24.53 35.25 23.62
C ALA A 11 25.03 36.15 22.48
N VAL A 12 26.34 36.31 22.35
CA VAL A 12 26.93 37.06 21.23
C VAL A 12 27.36 36.04 20.17
N ALA A 13 26.87 36.22 18.93
CA ALA A 13 27.28 35.35 17.83
C ALA A 13 28.80 35.42 17.65
N PRO A 14 29.52 34.28 17.68
CA PRO A 14 30.97 34.27 17.60
C PRO A 14 31.45 34.61 16.18
N GLY A 15 32.65 35.19 16.07
CA GLY A 15 33.40 35.21 14.81
C GLY A 15 34.05 33.85 14.54
N PHE A 16 34.39 33.58 13.28
CA PHE A 16 35.04 32.33 12.87
C PHE A 16 36.39 32.54 12.16
N ASP A 17 36.86 33.77 12.07
CA ASP A 17 38.12 34.18 11.44
C ASP A 17 39.36 33.53 12.09
N PHE A 18 39.25 33.08 13.33
CA PHE A 18 40.31 32.37 14.04
C PHE A 18 40.27 30.84 13.90
N VAL A 19 39.25 30.29 13.23
CA VAL A 19 39.08 28.84 13.10
C VAL A 19 39.98 28.31 11.97
N PRO A 20 40.86 27.33 12.23
CA PRO A 20 41.69 26.75 11.19
C PRO A 20 40.88 26.20 10.01
N GLY A 21 41.18 26.71 8.81
CA GLY A 21 40.48 26.39 7.56
C GLY A 21 39.61 27.54 7.03
N VAL A 22 39.25 28.50 7.88
CA VAL A 22 38.52 29.72 7.50
C VAL A 22 39.53 30.83 7.22
N ALA A 23 39.44 31.45 6.05
CA ALA A 23 40.31 32.55 5.64
C ALA A 23 39.56 33.87 5.45
N ASP A 24 38.27 33.80 5.13
CA ASP A 24 37.40 34.95 4.92
C ASP A 24 35.97 34.65 5.38
N VAL A 25 35.23 35.68 5.78
CA VAL A 25 33.84 35.59 6.23
C VAL A 25 33.02 36.69 5.58
N GLU A 26 31.99 36.28 4.84
CA GLU A 26 31.01 37.20 4.25
C GLU A 26 29.71 37.17 5.07
N VAL A 27 29.14 38.34 5.36
CA VAL A 27 27.96 38.46 6.21
C VAL A 27 26.79 39.02 5.41
N ASP A 28 25.61 38.42 5.60
CA ASP A 28 24.35 38.80 4.97
C ASP A 28 23.19 38.72 5.99
N VAL A 29 22.12 39.47 5.77
CA VAL A 29 20.91 39.44 6.62
C VAL A 29 19.70 39.21 5.74
N ARG A 30 18.92 38.19 6.08
CA ARG A 30 17.77 37.73 5.31
C ARG A 30 16.53 37.73 6.18
N GLU A 31 15.47 38.35 5.68
CA GLU A 31 14.13 38.22 6.26
C GLU A 31 13.37 37.16 5.47
N MET A 32 12.82 36.17 6.18
CA MET A 32 12.11 35.05 5.57
C MET A 32 10.83 34.77 6.34
N SER A 33 9.77 34.39 5.63
CA SER A 33 8.52 33.92 6.23
C SER A 33 8.14 32.59 5.60
N ALA A 34 7.88 31.58 6.42
CA ALA A 34 7.48 30.25 5.97
C ALA A 34 6.15 29.83 6.56
N THR A 35 5.16 29.57 5.71
CA THR A 35 3.88 28.98 6.11
C THR A 35 3.93 27.48 5.86
N TYR A 36 3.66 26.70 6.90
CA TYR A 36 3.63 25.24 6.87
C TYR A 36 2.21 24.76 6.62
N LEU A 37 2.07 23.78 5.73
CA LEU A 37 0.79 23.23 5.31
C LEU A 37 0.70 21.75 5.72
N ASP A 38 -0.46 21.35 6.22
CA ASP A 38 -0.77 19.96 6.55
C ASP A 38 -2.29 19.75 6.53
N THR A 39 -2.70 18.49 6.59
CA THR A 39 -4.08 18.07 6.87
C THR A 39 -4.48 18.45 8.31
N GLU A 40 -5.79 18.53 8.58
CA GLU A 40 -6.33 18.84 9.91
C GLU A 40 -5.82 17.86 10.99
N ASP A 41 -5.67 16.59 10.61
CA ASP A 41 -5.10 15.50 11.40
C ASP A 41 -3.60 15.29 11.11
N LEU A 42 -2.87 16.35 10.74
CA LEU A 42 -1.39 16.42 10.72
C LEU A 42 -0.68 15.21 10.07
N ARG A 43 -1.25 14.62 9.02
CA ARG A 43 -0.74 13.39 8.38
C ARG A 43 0.69 13.57 7.87
N LEU A 44 1.05 14.73 7.30
CA LEU A 44 2.43 14.96 6.84
C LEU A 44 3.39 15.01 8.01
N THR A 45 3.08 15.81 9.03
CA THR A 45 3.90 15.99 10.23
C THR A 45 4.10 14.65 10.95
N ARG A 46 3.05 13.85 11.10
CA ARG A 46 3.09 12.52 11.71
C ARG A 46 3.87 11.51 10.86
N ALA A 47 3.83 11.66 9.53
CA ALA A 47 4.67 10.91 8.59
C ALA A 47 6.11 11.46 8.46
N LYS A 48 6.51 12.43 9.30
CA LYS A 48 7.83 13.09 9.28
C LYS A 48 8.14 13.80 7.95
N ARG A 49 7.12 14.37 7.32
CA ARG A 49 7.18 15.16 6.10
C ARG A 49 6.81 16.60 6.39
N THR A 50 7.38 17.52 5.64
CA THR A 50 7.20 18.95 5.90
C THR A 50 6.99 19.67 4.60
N LEU A 51 5.77 20.16 4.37
CA LEU A 51 5.40 21.00 3.24
C LEU A 51 5.30 22.44 3.72
N ARG A 52 5.92 23.37 2.99
CA ARG A 52 5.86 24.79 3.31
C ARG A 52 5.95 25.65 2.07
N ARG A 53 5.35 26.83 2.13
CA ARG A 53 5.58 27.94 1.21
C ARG A 53 6.45 28.98 1.92
N ARG A 54 7.57 29.37 1.32
CA ARG A 54 8.52 30.34 1.86
C ARG A 54 8.55 31.60 0.99
N LEU A 55 8.54 32.76 1.64
CA LEU A 55 8.78 34.08 1.08
C LEU A 55 10.11 34.63 1.59
N GLY A 56 10.86 35.31 0.73
CA GLY A 56 12.16 35.90 1.05
C GLY A 56 13.31 34.89 1.13
N GLY A 57 14.53 35.41 1.02
CA GLY A 57 15.77 34.62 0.96
C GLY A 57 16.07 34.04 -0.44
N PRO A 58 17.23 33.39 -0.61
CA PRO A 58 17.67 32.83 -1.89
C PRO A 58 16.89 31.59 -2.33
N ASP A 59 16.16 30.95 -1.41
CA ASP A 59 15.36 29.74 -1.64
C ASP A 59 13.85 30.04 -1.54
N GLU A 60 13.42 31.23 -1.96
CA GLU A 60 12.01 31.58 -2.07
C GLU A 60 11.26 30.57 -2.97
N GLY A 61 10.12 30.08 -2.51
CA GLY A 61 9.36 29.05 -3.22
C GLY A 61 8.61 28.09 -2.30
N TRP A 62 8.08 27.03 -2.90
CA TRP A 62 7.46 25.93 -2.21
C TRP A 62 8.47 24.81 -1.97
N HIS A 63 8.38 24.18 -0.80
CA HIS A 63 9.35 23.18 -0.36
C HIS A 63 8.64 22.01 0.29
N LEU A 64 8.98 20.80 -0.15
CA LEU A 64 8.62 19.56 0.53
C LEU A 64 9.90 18.84 0.97
N LYS A 65 9.97 18.49 2.25
CA LYS A 65 11.02 17.60 2.78
C LYS A 65 10.42 16.25 3.14
N THR A 66 11.03 15.16 2.67
CA THR A 66 10.61 13.78 2.97
C THR A 66 11.78 12.95 3.52
N PRO A 67 11.52 11.90 4.32
CA PRO A 67 12.54 10.93 4.69
C PRO A 67 13.16 10.24 3.45
N ALA A 68 14.44 9.88 3.54
CA ALA A 68 15.17 9.08 2.54
C ALA A 68 16.07 8.05 3.23
N GLU A 69 16.61 7.07 2.48
CA GLU A 69 17.54 6.06 3.02
C GLU A 69 18.81 6.69 3.65
N ALA A 70 19.28 7.79 3.08
CA ALA A 70 20.31 8.64 3.63
C ALA A 70 19.84 10.11 3.63
N GLY A 71 19.81 10.75 4.80
CA GLY A 71 19.43 12.15 4.95
C GLY A 71 17.93 12.40 4.70
N ARG A 72 17.62 13.46 3.93
CA ARG A 72 16.26 13.84 3.52
C ARG A 72 16.25 14.11 2.03
N MET A 73 15.13 13.83 1.39
CA MET A 73 14.87 14.24 0.02
C MET A 73 14.12 15.56 0.03
N GLU A 74 14.55 16.50 -0.81
CA GLU A 74 13.96 17.83 -0.90
C GLU A 74 13.41 18.05 -2.30
N TYR A 75 12.18 18.54 -2.37
CA TYR A 75 11.50 18.94 -3.58
C TYR A 75 11.20 20.43 -3.50
N GLY A 76 11.39 21.13 -4.61
CA GLY A 76 11.15 22.56 -4.73
C GLY A 76 10.27 22.89 -5.92
N ALA A 77 9.45 23.93 -5.79
CA ALA A 77 8.69 24.53 -6.88
C ALA A 77 8.68 26.06 -6.72
N ALA A 78 8.64 26.80 -7.82
CA ALA A 78 8.60 28.26 -7.80
C ALA A 78 7.26 28.76 -7.24
N LEU A 79 7.23 30.00 -6.71
CA LEU A 79 6.04 30.55 -6.07
C LEU A 79 4.82 30.60 -6.98
N ASP A 80 5.02 30.82 -8.28
CA ASP A 80 4.00 30.94 -9.32
C ASP A 80 3.44 29.59 -9.81
N GLU A 81 4.06 28.47 -9.42
CA GLU A 81 3.54 27.13 -9.69
C GLU A 81 2.40 26.72 -8.74
N GLY A 82 2.12 27.52 -7.70
CA GLY A 82 1.03 27.31 -6.75
C GLY A 82 0.32 28.62 -6.41
N LEU A 83 -0.77 28.53 -5.67
CA LEU A 83 -1.57 29.70 -5.27
C LEU A 83 -1.64 29.82 -3.74
N ALA A 84 -1.73 31.06 -3.28
CA ALA A 84 -2.00 31.40 -1.88
C ALA A 84 -2.93 32.62 -1.87
N GLU A 85 -4.16 32.44 -1.41
CA GLU A 85 -5.17 33.49 -1.34
C GLU A 85 -5.67 33.66 0.10
N GLY A 86 -5.83 34.92 0.53
CA GLY A 86 -6.20 35.25 1.92
C GLY A 86 -5.00 35.30 2.87
N GLU A 87 -5.28 35.37 4.17
CA GLU A 87 -4.28 35.50 5.23
C GLU A 87 -4.64 34.63 6.45
N GLY A 88 -3.63 34.25 7.23
CA GLY A 88 -3.82 33.53 8.50
C GLY A 88 -4.28 32.09 8.31
N ALA A 89 -5.07 31.59 9.27
CA ALA A 89 -5.55 30.21 9.30
C ALA A 89 -6.58 29.88 8.20
N GLU A 90 -7.28 30.90 7.70
CA GLU A 90 -8.31 30.78 6.66
C GLU A 90 -7.76 30.93 5.23
N ALA A 91 -6.45 31.12 5.09
CA ALA A 91 -5.81 31.23 3.78
C ALA A 91 -5.91 29.91 3.01
N VAL A 92 -6.29 30.03 1.73
CA VAL A 92 -6.42 28.90 0.81
C VAL A 92 -5.12 28.75 0.03
N TYR A 93 -4.60 27.52 -0.02
CA TYR A 93 -3.38 27.19 -0.74
C TYR A 93 -3.67 26.14 -1.82
N VAL A 94 -3.19 26.40 -3.03
CA VAL A 94 -3.13 25.39 -4.10
C VAL A 94 -1.67 24.98 -4.22
N VAL A 95 -1.37 23.77 -3.78
CA VAL A 95 -0.02 23.21 -3.76
C VAL A 95 0.34 22.73 -5.16
N PRO A 96 1.56 23.01 -5.66
CA PRO A 96 2.02 22.49 -6.94
C PRO A 96 1.98 20.96 -7.00
N ASP A 97 1.52 20.39 -8.11
CA ASP A 97 1.40 18.93 -8.29
C ASP A 97 2.73 18.19 -8.08
N ALA A 98 3.85 18.80 -8.47
CA ALA A 98 5.20 18.25 -8.26
C ALA A 98 5.54 18.02 -6.77
N LEU A 99 4.92 18.77 -5.86
CA LEU A 99 5.08 18.62 -4.40
C LEU A 99 3.96 17.79 -3.78
N LEU A 100 2.77 17.75 -4.40
CA LEU A 100 1.67 16.92 -3.92
C LEU A 100 1.89 15.44 -4.26
N ALA A 101 2.38 15.13 -5.46
CA ALA A 101 2.56 13.76 -5.93
C ALA A 101 3.39 12.85 -4.99
N PRO A 102 4.53 13.28 -4.40
CA PRO A 102 5.30 12.44 -3.47
C PRO A 102 4.62 12.15 -2.12
N VAL A 103 3.51 12.83 -1.83
CA VAL A 103 2.76 12.69 -0.56
C VAL A 103 1.26 12.41 -0.77
N ARG A 104 0.83 12.19 -2.02
CA ARG A 104 -0.57 12.05 -2.39
C ARG A 104 -1.25 10.88 -1.67
N SER A 105 -0.57 9.75 -1.49
CA SER A 105 -1.09 8.59 -0.74
C SER A 105 -1.27 8.83 0.78
N ILE A 106 -0.62 9.87 1.32
CA ILE A 106 -0.71 10.27 2.73
C ILE A 106 -1.80 11.33 2.91
N VAL A 107 -1.75 12.40 2.11
CA VAL A 107 -2.68 13.53 2.18
C VAL A 107 -4.06 13.15 1.63
N ARG A 108 -4.09 12.32 0.58
CA ARG A 108 -5.30 11.92 -0.14
C ARG A 108 -6.04 13.15 -0.66
N ASP A 109 -7.36 13.16 -0.54
CA ASP A 109 -8.21 14.31 -0.87
C ASP A 109 -8.47 15.22 0.34
N HIS A 110 -7.78 15.02 1.46
CA HIS A 110 -7.91 15.92 2.60
C HIS A 110 -7.29 17.29 2.29
N PRO A 111 -7.99 18.39 2.65
CA PRO A 111 -7.50 19.73 2.37
C PRO A 111 -6.22 20.01 3.16
N LEU A 112 -5.22 20.56 2.47
CA LEU A 112 -4.01 21.09 3.08
C LEU A 112 -4.27 22.52 3.56
N ARG A 113 -4.16 22.74 4.87
CA ARG A 113 -4.42 24.02 5.54
C ARG A 113 -3.14 24.53 6.20
N PRO A 114 -3.01 25.85 6.38
CA PRO A 114 -1.89 26.42 7.12
C PRO A 114 -1.95 26.01 8.61
N ILE A 115 -0.91 25.34 9.09
CA ILE A 115 -0.81 24.86 10.49
C ILE A 115 0.15 25.68 11.34
N ALA A 116 1.09 26.38 10.72
CA ALA A 116 2.02 27.28 11.41
C ALA A 116 2.59 28.31 10.45
N ARG A 117 2.93 29.50 10.96
CA ARG A 117 3.79 30.47 10.29
C ARG A 117 5.07 30.64 11.09
N VAL A 118 6.22 30.67 10.41
CA VAL A 118 7.54 30.88 11.01
C VAL A 118 8.22 32.02 10.27
N ASP A 119 8.33 33.15 10.96
CA ASP A 119 9.08 34.32 10.52
C ASP A 119 10.51 34.25 11.10
N ASN A 120 11.50 34.54 10.29
CA ASN A 120 12.90 34.43 10.69
C ASN A 120 13.73 35.60 10.15
N VAL A 121 14.44 36.28 11.04
CA VAL A 121 15.52 37.19 10.69
C VAL A 121 16.82 36.41 10.82
N ARG A 122 17.34 35.95 9.68
CA ARG A 122 18.53 35.11 9.59
C ARG A 122 19.76 35.96 9.32
N HIS A 123 20.68 36.00 10.26
CA HIS A 123 22.02 36.54 10.06
C HIS A 123 22.95 35.44 9.58
N VAL A 124 23.45 35.56 8.35
CA VAL A 124 24.27 34.55 7.69
C VAL A 124 25.73 34.97 7.71
N SER A 125 26.61 34.05 8.07
CA SER A 125 28.07 34.18 7.92
C SER A 125 28.58 33.04 7.02
N THR A 126 28.86 33.35 5.76
CA THR A 126 29.44 32.40 4.80
C THR A 126 30.96 32.34 5.01
N LEU A 127 31.45 31.19 5.46
CA LEU A 127 32.85 30.93 5.74
C LEU A 127 33.55 30.44 4.48
N LYS A 128 34.67 31.06 4.11
CA LYS A 128 35.43 30.73 2.90
C LYS A 128 36.83 30.22 3.24
N ASN A 129 37.34 29.32 2.40
CA ASN A 129 38.71 28.83 2.49
C ASN A 129 39.72 29.85 1.91
N ALA A 130 41.03 29.53 1.98
CA ALA A 130 42.09 30.39 1.45
C ALA A 130 42.05 30.60 -0.08
N ALA A 131 41.33 29.74 -0.82
CA ALA A 131 41.09 29.90 -2.25
C ALA A 131 39.86 30.79 -2.55
N GLY A 132 39.12 31.22 -1.52
CA GLY A 132 37.91 32.03 -1.64
C GLY A 132 36.63 31.22 -1.88
N GLU A 133 36.68 29.90 -1.76
CA GLU A 133 35.52 29.02 -1.97
C GLU A 133 34.71 28.89 -0.65
N PRO A 134 33.37 28.94 -0.70
CA PRO A 134 32.53 28.74 0.48
C PRO A 134 32.63 27.30 0.97
N ILE A 135 32.89 27.12 2.27
CA ILE A 135 33.08 25.81 2.92
C ILE A 135 32.04 25.52 4.00
N ALA A 136 31.45 26.56 4.59
CA ALA A 136 30.37 26.42 5.57
C ALA A 136 29.55 27.71 5.66
N GLU A 137 28.32 27.59 6.12
CA GLU A 137 27.45 28.71 6.46
C GLU A 137 27.05 28.61 7.93
N PHE A 138 27.31 29.65 8.71
CA PHE A 138 26.76 29.83 10.04
C PHE A 138 25.54 30.73 9.95
N CYS A 139 24.42 30.29 10.50
CA CYS A 139 23.17 31.04 10.59
C CYS A 139 22.85 31.34 12.05
N ASP A 140 22.68 32.62 12.38
CA ASP A 140 22.07 33.09 13.63
C ASP A 140 20.61 33.49 13.34
N ASP A 141 19.70 32.59 13.68
CA ASP A 141 18.27 32.72 13.41
C ASP A 141 17.54 33.33 14.61
N HIS A 142 16.83 34.43 14.36
CA HIS A 142 15.91 35.05 15.29
C HIS A 142 14.50 34.71 14.82
N VAL A 143 13.92 33.69 15.43
CA VAL A 143 12.70 33.04 14.95
C VAL A 143 11.51 33.47 15.80
N THR A 144 10.44 33.90 15.12
CA THR A 144 9.10 34.06 15.70
C THR A 144 8.17 33.12 14.95
N ALA A 145 7.44 32.28 15.68
CA ALA A 145 6.50 31.34 15.09
C ALA A 145 5.12 31.44 15.75
N VAL A 146 4.09 31.26 14.94
CA VAL A 146 2.70 31.18 15.38
C VAL A 146 2.15 29.83 14.96
N SER A 147 1.67 29.04 15.92
CA SER A 147 0.84 27.88 15.62
C SER A 147 -0.57 28.33 15.24
N LEU A 148 -1.08 27.80 14.14
CA LEU A 148 -2.43 28.08 13.64
C LEU A 148 -3.43 26.98 14.02
N LEU A 149 -2.99 26.00 14.82
CA LEU A 149 -3.85 24.97 15.39
C LEU A 149 -4.65 25.51 16.59
N PRO A 150 -5.76 24.85 16.97
CA PRO A 150 -6.49 25.19 18.17
C PRO A 150 -5.60 25.21 19.42
N GLY A 151 -5.63 26.31 20.18
CA GLY A 151 -4.77 26.50 21.36
C GLY A 151 -3.30 26.80 21.01
N GLY A 152 -3.00 27.14 19.76
CA GLY A 152 -1.70 27.62 19.33
C GLY A 152 -1.34 28.97 19.97
N GLU A 153 -0.05 29.14 20.25
CA GLU A 153 0.51 30.38 20.80
C GLU A 153 1.62 30.90 19.88
N GLU A 154 1.92 32.19 20.01
CA GLU A 154 3.13 32.77 19.44
C GLU A 154 4.32 32.43 20.34
N THR A 155 5.38 31.93 19.72
CA THR A 155 6.64 31.60 20.38
C THR A 155 7.79 32.30 19.67
N SER A 156 8.83 32.68 20.41
CA SER A 156 10.05 33.21 19.82
C SER A 156 11.25 32.54 20.46
N TRP A 157 12.25 32.22 19.64
CA TRP A 157 13.51 31.65 20.10
C TRP A 157 14.64 32.02 19.16
N ARG A 158 15.86 31.77 19.60
CA ARG A 158 17.06 31.98 18.81
C ARG A 158 17.79 30.66 18.61
N GLU A 159 18.15 30.34 17.37
CA GLU A 159 18.86 29.12 17.05
C GLU A 159 20.07 29.38 16.16
N TRP A 160 21.13 28.61 16.40
CA TRP A 160 22.36 28.67 15.61
C TRP A 160 22.50 27.39 14.80
N GLU A 161 22.67 27.53 13.48
CA GLU A 161 22.87 26.41 12.56
C GLU A 161 24.24 26.56 11.88
N ILE A 162 24.96 25.45 11.73
CA ILE A 162 26.14 25.38 10.85
C ILE A 162 25.93 24.29 9.82
N GLU A 163 26.02 24.67 8.55
CA GLU A 163 25.94 23.75 7.43
C GLU A 163 27.23 23.78 6.62
N LEU A 164 27.81 22.62 6.34
CA LEU A 164 28.95 22.49 5.43
C LEU A 164 28.48 22.61 3.98
N ILE A 165 29.20 23.39 3.18
CA ILE A 165 28.89 23.66 1.77
C ILE A 165 29.96 23.05 0.86
N GLY A 166 29.56 22.58 -0.32
CA GLY A 166 30.47 22.12 -1.37
C GLY A 166 31.10 20.76 -1.07
N ASP A 167 32.21 20.48 -1.74
CA ASP A 167 32.84 19.14 -1.76
C ASP A 167 33.42 18.69 -0.41
N ILE A 168 33.55 19.61 0.57
CA ILE A 168 33.98 19.27 1.92
C ILE A 168 32.87 18.57 2.73
N ALA A 169 31.62 18.70 2.30
CA ALA A 169 30.49 18.05 2.95
C ALA A 169 30.58 16.52 2.77
N GLY A 170 30.74 15.80 3.88
CA GLY A 170 30.83 14.34 3.87
C GLY A 170 32.25 13.78 3.81
N THR A 171 33.29 14.64 3.85
CA THR A 171 34.68 14.20 4.02
C THR A 171 35.08 14.15 5.51
N PRO A 172 36.12 13.38 5.88
CA PRO A 172 36.69 13.42 7.22
C PRO A 172 37.11 14.83 7.63
N GLU A 173 37.70 15.60 6.71
CA GLU A 173 38.14 16.98 6.94
C GLU A 173 36.96 17.91 7.24
N GLY A 174 35.82 17.70 6.56
CA GLY A 174 34.58 18.42 6.84
C GLY A 174 34.01 18.08 8.22
N ALA A 175 34.02 16.82 8.62
CA ALA A 175 33.59 16.41 9.95
C ALA A 175 34.43 17.07 11.07
N GLU A 176 35.76 17.10 10.91
CA GLU A 176 36.65 17.79 11.85
C GLU A 176 36.42 19.32 11.87
N LEU A 177 36.15 19.93 10.71
CA LEU A 177 35.80 21.35 10.64
C LEU A 177 34.50 21.63 11.40
N LEU A 178 33.47 20.81 11.18
CA LEU A 178 32.18 20.95 11.84
C LEU A 178 32.29 20.79 13.37
N GLU A 179 33.12 19.85 13.83
CA GLU A 179 33.42 19.68 15.26
C GLU A 179 34.09 20.94 15.84
N ARG A 180 35.11 21.49 15.17
CA ARG A 180 35.78 22.74 15.60
C ARG A 180 34.80 23.91 15.67
N LEU A 181 33.98 24.08 14.63
CA LEU A 181 32.97 25.13 14.55
C LEU A 181 31.91 24.98 15.66
N GLY A 182 31.42 23.75 15.89
CA GLY A 182 30.48 23.45 16.96
C GLY A 182 31.05 23.70 18.36
N ALA A 183 32.35 23.42 18.58
CA ALA A 183 33.01 23.72 19.84
C ALA A 183 33.06 25.24 20.13
N VAL A 184 33.25 26.08 19.11
CA VAL A 184 33.18 27.54 19.23
C VAL A 184 31.79 27.98 19.70
N LEU A 185 30.73 27.40 19.12
CA LEU A 185 29.35 27.71 19.54
C LEU A 185 29.09 27.31 21.01
N GLY A 186 29.59 26.14 21.43
CA GLY A 186 29.47 25.68 22.81
C GLY A 186 30.17 26.61 23.81
N ILE A 187 31.36 27.11 23.47
CA ILE A 187 32.09 28.10 24.29
C ILE A 187 31.31 29.42 24.37
N ALA A 188 30.65 29.82 23.27
CA ALA A 188 29.80 31.00 23.22
C ALA A 188 28.45 30.85 23.96
N GLY A 189 28.18 29.67 24.54
CA GLY A 189 27.03 29.41 25.40
C GLY A 189 25.86 28.73 24.69
N ALA A 190 26.03 28.27 23.45
CA ALA A 190 25.01 27.51 22.74
C ALA A 190 24.96 26.06 23.22
N THR A 191 23.77 25.47 23.28
CA THR A 191 23.58 24.05 23.61
C THR A 191 23.03 23.31 22.39
N PRO A 192 23.35 22.02 22.18
CA PRO A 192 22.71 21.24 21.11
C PRO A 192 21.18 21.37 21.21
N SER A 193 20.52 21.58 20.07
CA SER A 193 19.07 21.75 20.06
C SER A 193 18.37 20.43 20.39
N GLU A 194 17.43 20.45 21.33
CA GLU A 194 16.57 19.30 21.65
C GLU A 194 15.41 19.16 20.66
N SER A 195 15.11 20.21 19.89
CA SER A 195 14.01 20.20 18.92
C SER A 195 14.47 19.70 17.55
N PRO A 196 13.75 18.73 16.94
CA PRO A 196 14.12 18.16 15.65
C PRO A 196 13.85 19.09 14.46
N SER A 197 13.03 20.13 14.61
CA SER A 197 12.75 21.09 13.53
C SER A 197 12.10 22.39 14.03
N LYS A 198 12.20 23.47 13.24
CA LYS A 198 11.50 24.74 13.50
C LYS A 198 9.98 24.56 13.56
N LEU A 199 9.41 23.65 12.75
CA LEU A 199 7.97 23.31 12.79
C LEU A 199 7.58 22.64 14.11
N ALA A 200 8.37 21.67 14.58
CA ALA A 200 8.09 21.01 15.86
C ALA A 200 8.11 22.01 17.04
N THR A 201 9.07 22.95 17.03
CA THR A 201 9.09 24.04 18.01
C THR A 201 7.87 24.95 17.87
N ALA A 202 7.50 25.34 16.65
CA ALA A 202 6.37 26.23 16.37
C ALA A 202 5.02 25.64 16.83
N LEU A 203 4.79 24.34 16.63
CA LEU A 203 3.54 23.71 17.02
C LEU A 203 3.49 23.44 18.54
N GLY A 204 4.60 23.07 19.19
CA GLY A 204 4.64 22.80 20.63
C GLY A 204 3.52 21.85 21.08
N SER A 205 2.83 22.18 22.18
CA SER A 205 1.72 21.38 22.71
C SER A 205 0.41 21.50 21.90
N SER A 206 0.30 22.46 20.97
CA SER A 206 -0.91 22.57 20.14
C SER A 206 -1.08 21.40 19.17
N MET A 207 0.00 20.64 18.90
CA MET A 207 -0.07 19.38 18.16
C MET A 207 -1.02 18.35 18.81
N ASP A 208 -1.12 18.36 20.14
CA ASP A 208 -1.94 17.41 20.90
C ASP A 208 -3.43 17.72 20.81
N ALA A 209 -3.79 18.95 20.41
CA ALA A 209 -5.18 19.37 20.17
C ALA A 209 -5.68 18.98 18.77
N ALA A 210 -4.79 18.66 17.83
CA ALA A 210 -5.18 18.23 16.50
C ALA A 210 -5.76 16.80 16.54
N PRO A 211 -6.86 16.52 15.81
CA PRO A 211 -7.42 15.17 15.75
C PRO A 211 -6.36 14.16 15.27
N LEU A 212 -6.49 12.90 15.68
CA LEU A 212 -5.60 11.83 15.22
C LEU A 212 -6.18 11.20 13.95
N PRO A 213 -5.33 10.86 12.95
CA PRO A 213 -5.77 10.04 11.83
C PRO A 213 -6.22 8.67 12.36
N PRO A 214 -7.10 7.96 11.63
CA PRO A 214 -7.46 6.59 11.97
C PRO A 214 -6.19 5.74 12.09
N SER A 215 -6.07 5.03 13.21
CA SER A 215 -4.94 4.14 13.48
C SER A 215 -5.47 2.72 13.70
N PRO A 216 -4.73 1.67 13.29
CA PRO A 216 -5.17 0.29 13.50
C PRO A 216 -5.61 0.02 14.95
N ALA A 217 -6.75 -0.64 15.12
CA ALA A 217 -7.31 -0.94 16.43
C ALA A 217 -6.35 -1.76 17.29
N ASP A 218 -6.21 -1.39 18.57
CA ASP A 218 -5.41 -2.14 19.54
C ASP A 218 -6.19 -3.37 20.04
N LEU A 219 -6.30 -4.38 19.18
CA LEU A 219 -6.96 -5.64 19.52
C LEU A 219 -6.08 -6.49 20.46
N PRO A 220 -6.67 -7.28 21.39
CA PRO A 220 -5.89 -8.07 22.34
C PRO A 220 -4.92 -9.04 21.68
N GLU A 221 -3.71 -9.15 22.24
CA GLU A 221 -2.67 -10.05 21.76
C GLU A 221 -3.15 -11.51 21.67
N GLY A 222 -2.78 -12.20 20.59
CA GLY A 222 -3.10 -13.60 20.36
C GLY A 222 -4.52 -13.86 19.84
N THR A 223 -5.33 -12.82 19.62
CA THR A 223 -6.63 -12.94 18.95
C THR A 223 -6.47 -13.03 17.42
N PRO A 224 -7.40 -13.71 16.71
CA PRO A 224 -7.38 -13.79 15.25
C PRO A 224 -7.55 -12.44 14.59
N GLY A 225 -8.49 -11.65 15.12
CA GLY A 225 -8.74 -10.30 14.66
C GLY A 225 -7.46 -9.47 14.67
N ARG A 226 -6.66 -9.54 15.74
CA ARG A 226 -5.37 -8.84 15.81
C ARG A 226 -4.41 -9.27 14.71
N ALA A 227 -4.20 -10.57 14.53
CA ALA A 227 -3.28 -11.08 13.51
C ALA A 227 -3.70 -10.70 12.09
N VAL A 228 -5.02 -10.66 11.82
CA VAL A 228 -5.57 -10.22 10.54
C VAL A 228 -5.35 -8.72 10.34
N VAL A 229 -5.73 -7.89 11.31
CA VAL A 229 -5.56 -6.43 11.24
C VAL A 229 -4.10 -6.06 11.06
N ASP A 230 -3.17 -6.69 11.80
CA ASP A 230 -1.73 -6.46 11.65
C ASP A 230 -1.24 -6.81 10.23
N ALA A 231 -1.73 -7.94 9.66
CA ALA A 231 -1.37 -8.36 8.30
C ALA A 231 -1.94 -7.43 7.22
N LEU A 232 -3.16 -6.93 7.39
CA LEU A 232 -3.77 -5.95 6.49
C LEU A 232 -3.03 -4.61 6.59
N ALA A 233 -2.79 -4.09 7.81
CA ALA A 233 -2.07 -2.86 8.07
C ALA A 233 -0.66 -2.88 7.46
N ALA A 234 0.05 -4.00 7.56
CA ALA A 234 1.36 -4.15 6.95
C ALA A 234 1.33 -4.03 5.41
N ASN A 235 0.27 -4.52 4.74
CA ASN A 235 0.17 -4.39 3.28
C ASN A 235 -0.33 -3.01 2.83
N VAL A 236 -1.22 -2.37 3.60
CA VAL A 236 -1.60 -0.97 3.38
C VAL A 236 -0.37 -0.06 3.50
N ALA A 237 0.45 -0.25 4.54
CA ALA A 237 1.69 0.50 4.73
C ALA A 237 2.65 0.32 3.54
N LYS A 238 2.81 -0.90 3.02
CA LYS A 238 3.60 -1.15 1.79
C LYS A 238 3.04 -0.39 0.59
N MET A 239 1.71 -0.40 0.39
CA MET A 239 1.11 0.34 -0.73
C MET A 239 1.41 1.83 -0.66
N VAL A 240 1.28 2.44 0.53
CA VAL A 240 1.60 3.86 0.77
C VAL A 240 3.09 4.13 0.59
N GLU A 241 3.96 3.19 0.98
CA GLU A 241 5.41 3.31 0.81
C GLU A 241 5.85 3.25 -0.68
N TRP A 242 5.24 2.35 -1.46
CA TRP A 242 5.61 2.15 -2.88
C TRP A 242 4.97 3.16 -3.82
N ASP A 243 3.83 3.76 -3.47
CA ASP A 243 3.14 4.79 -4.26
C ASP A 243 4.09 5.91 -4.78
N PRO A 244 4.86 6.63 -3.94
CA PRO A 244 5.75 7.69 -4.43
C PRO A 244 6.93 7.17 -5.27
N LYS A 245 7.28 5.89 -5.15
CA LYS A 245 8.33 5.25 -5.96
C LYS A 245 7.78 4.89 -7.35
N VAL A 246 6.55 4.38 -7.40
CA VAL A 246 5.82 4.12 -8.65
C VAL A 246 5.63 5.40 -9.45
N ARG A 247 5.20 6.50 -8.80
CA ARG A 247 5.04 7.80 -9.46
C ARG A 247 6.31 8.33 -10.11
N ARG A 248 7.47 8.04 -9.52
CA ARG A 248 8.80 8.44 -10.01
C ARG A 248 9.44 7.42 -10.95
N ASP A 249 8.71 6.36 -11.31
CA ASP A 249 9.19 5.29 -12.17
C ASP A 249 10.50 4.65 -11.64
N GLU A 250 10.57 4.44 -10.32
CA GLU A 250 11.72 3.79 -9.72
C GLU A 250 11.74 2.29 -10.05
N TRP A 251 12.95 1.74 -10.19
CA TRP A 251 13.14 0.33 -10.52
C TRP A 251 12.38 -0.61 -9.57
N ASP A 252 11.67 -1.58 -10.14
CA ASP A 252 10.85 -2.60 -9.45
C ASP A 252 9.67 -2.04 -8.63
N SER A 253 9.43 -0.73 -8.62
CA SER A 253 8.37 -0.12 -7.81
C SER A 253 6.97 -0.59 -8.19
N VAL A 254 6.66 -0.69 -9.49
CA VAL A 254 5.37 -1.19 -10.02
C VAL A 254 5.14 -2.63 -9.58
N HIS A 255 6.17 -3.48 -9.67
CA HIS A 255 6.12 -4.86 -9.23
C HIS A 255 5.79 -4.96 -7.74
N GLN A 256 6.53 -4.24 -6.89
CA GLN A 256 6.36 -4.29 -5.44
C GLN A 256 4.99 -3.78 -5.00
N MET A 257 4.52 -2.68 -5.59
CA MET A 257 3.16 -2.18 -5.32
C MET A 257 2.10 -3.18 -5.75
N ARG A 258 2.22 -3.78 -6.96
CA ARG A 258 1.31 -4.83 -7.45
C ARG A 258 1.27 -6.02 -6.50
N VAL A 259 2.42 -6.44 -5.98
CA VAL A 259 2.51 -7.52 -4.99
C VAL A 259 1.75 -7.16 -3.71
N ALA A 260 2.01 -5.98 -3.14
CA ALA A 260 1.34 -5.51 -1.93
C ALA A 260 -0.19 -5.44 -2.10
N THR A 261 -0.69 -4.87 -3.21
CA THR A 261 -2.12 -4.79 -3.51
C THR A 261 -2.76 -6.17 -3.64
N ARG A 262 -2.10 -7.11 -4.32
CA ARG A 262 -2.61 -8.48 -4.50
C ARG A 262 -2.58 -9.29 -3.20
N GLU A 263 -1.55 -9.12 -2.38
CA GLU A 263 -1.45 -9.74 -1.07
C GLU A 263 -2.54 -9.21 -0.13
N LEU A 264 -2.78 -7.89 -0.12
CA LEU A 264 -3.87 -7.28 0.64
C LEU A 264 -5.23 -7.87 0.26
N ARG A 265 -5.58 -7.88 -1.04
CA ARG A 265 -6.84 -8.48 -1.51
C ARG A 265 -6.94 -9.95 -1.10
N SER A 266 -5.87 -10.73 -1.29
CA SER A 266 -5.91 -12.16 -0.95
C SER A 266 -6.07 -12.40 0.54
N HIS A 267 -5.47 -11.55 1.39
CA HIS A 267 -5.66 -11.62 2.83
C HIS A 267 -7.12 -11.33 3.20
N MET A 268 -7.72 -10.26 2.66
CA MET A 268 -9.15 -9.96 2.88
C MET A 268 -10.05 -11.16 2.55
N GLN A 269 -9.84 -11.77 1.39
CA GLN A 269 -10.58 -12.97 0.95
C GLN A 269 -10.37 -14.19 1.85
N THR A 270 -9.13 -14.41 2.29
CA THR A 270 -8.78 -15.57 3.12
C THR A 270 -9.43 -15.48 4.50
N PHE A 271 -9.67 -14.27 4.99
CA PHE A 271 -10.20 -14.00 6.32
C PHE A 271 -11.69 -13.68 6.35
N HIS A 272 -12.42 -13.93 5.26
CA HIS A 272 -13.88 -13.93 5.26
C HIS A 272 -14.41 -14.81 6.40
N GLY A 273 -15.25 -14.23 7.26
CA GLY A 273 -15.79 -14.90 8.45
C GLY A 273 -15.06 -14.55 9.74
N ILE A 274 -13.81 -14.07 9.69
CA ILE A 274 -13.14 -13.39 10.82
C ILE A 274 -13.47 -11.90 10.75
N LEU A 275 -13.25 -11.28 9.60
CA LEU A 275 -13.80 -9.97 9.27
C LEU A 275 -15.12 -10.17 8.54
N VAL A 276 -16.13 -9.41 8.93
CA VAL A 276 -17.48 -9.44 8.33
C VAL A 276 -17.91 -8.02 8.02
N GLY A 277 -18.53 -7.79 6.87
CA GLY A 277 -19.00 -6.45 6.53
C GLY A 277 -19.30 -6.30 5.05
N ASP A 278 -20.36 -5.56 4.75
CA ASP A 278 -20.84 -5.34 3.38
C ASP A 278 -19.85 -4.50 2.56
N GLN A 279 -18.91 -3.80 3.22
CA GLN A 279 -17.87 -3.01 2.58
C GLN A 279 -16.70 -3.84 2.02
N LEU A 280 -16.46 -5.05 2.54
CA LEU A 280 -15.29 -5.87 2.14
C LEU A 280 -15.31 -6.24 0.64
N PRO A 281 -16.43 -6.71 0.06
CA PRO A 281 -16.47 -7.03 -1.37
C PRO A 281 -16.18 -5.83 -2.28
N HIS A 282 -16.65 -4.62 -1.90
CA HIS A 282 -16.34 -3.40 -2.63
C HIS A 282 -14.83 -3.14 -2.63
N MET A 283 -14.20 -3.10 -1.45
CA MET A 283 -12.75 -2.86 -1.32
C MET A 283 -11.92 -3.93 -2.05
N GLU A 284 -12.35 -5.19 -2.04
CA GLU A 284 -11.70 -6.25 -2.82
C GLU A 284 -11.79 -6.03 -4.34
N SER A 285 -12.90 -5.48 -4.80
CA SER A 285 -13.09 -5.11 -6.21
C SER A 285 -12.20 -3.92 -6.60
N GLU A 286 -12.06 -2.94 -5.72
CA GLU A 286 -11.15 -1.80 -5.89
C GLU A 286 -9.68 -2.24 -5.97
N LEU A 287 -9.26 -3.11 -5.05
CA LEU A 287 -7.93 -3.69 -5.06
C LEU A 287 -7.69 -4.57 -6.29
N LYS A 288 -8.72 -5.29 -6.77
CA LYS A 288 -8.62 -6.06 -8.03
C LYS A 288 -8.35 -5.12 -9.21
N LEU A 289 -9.11 -4.03 -9.29
CA LEU A 289 -8.97 -3.05 -10.35
C LEU A 289 -7.58 -2.40 -10.32
N LEU A 290 -7.10 -1.95 -9.16
CA LEU A 290 -5.76 -1.37 -9.01
C LEU A 290 -4.66 -2.38 -9.40
N ALA A 291 -4.78 -3.63 -8.94
CA ALA A 291 -3.86 -4.70 -9.30
C ALA A 291 -3.86 -5.03 -10.80
N GLY A 292 -4.99 -4.82 -11.48
CA GLY A 292 -5.12 -4.94 -12.93
C GLY A 292 -4.33 -3.87 -13.67
N VAL A 293 -4.48 -2.60 -13.27
CA VAL A 293 -3.75 -1.46 -13.86
C VAL A 293 -2.24 -1.62 -13.68
N LEU A 294 -1.79 -1.89 -12.44
CA LEU A 294 -0.39 -2.19 -12.14
C LEU A 294 0.10 -3.43 -12.89
N GLY A 295 -0.81 -4.36 -13.19
CA GLY A 295 -0.52 -5.58 -13.94
C GLY A 295 -0.09 -5.30 -15.36
N VAL A 296 -0.80 -4.44 -16.08
CA VAL A 296 -0.45 -4.08 -17.46
C VAL A 296 0.93 -3.44 -17.54
N ALA A 297 1.26 -2.53 -16.62
CA ALA A 297 2.58 -1.90 -16.56
C ALA A 297 3.68 -2.93 -16.24
N ARG A 298 3.47 -3.78 -15.23
CA ARG A 298 4.44 -4.84 -14.89
C ARG A 298 4.65 -5.84 -16.02
N ASP A 299 3.60 -6.22 -16.72
CA ASP A 299 3.72 -7.18 -17.81
C ASP A 299 4.52 -6.56 -18.97
N ALA A 300 4.39 -5.25 -19.22
CA ALA A 300 5.24 -4.52 -20.15
C ALA A 300 6.72 -4.48 -19.70
N GLU A 301 7.02 -4.25 -18.42
CA GLU A 301 8.40 -4.32 -17.87
C GLU A 301 9.02 -5.70 -18.09
N VAL A 302 8.29 -6.77 -17.73
CA VAL A 302 8.76 -8.15 -17.85
C VAL A 302 9.02 -8.50 -19.31
N VAL A 303 8.13 -8.11 -20.21
CA VAL A 303 8.31 -8.32 -21.65
C VAL A 303 9.51 -7.54 -22.18
N ALA A 304 9.72 -6.30 -21.73
CA ALA A 304 10.89 -5.49 -22.08
C ALA A 304 12.19 -6.18 -21.68
N GLU A 305 12.31 -6.56 -20.41
CA GLU A 305 13.48 -7.23 -19.85
C GLU A 305 13.77 -8.53 -20.58
N ARG A 306 12.73 -9.32 -20.89
CA ARG A 306 12.88 -10.58 -21.64
C ARG A 306 13.40 -10.34 -23.05
N PHE A 307 12.82 -9.41 -23.80
CA PHE A 307 13.27 -9.15 -25.18
C PHE A 307 14.67 -8.56 -25.20
N GLU A 308 15.02 -7.65 -24.28
CA GLU A 308 16.40 -7.14 -24.15
C GLU A 308 17.39 -8.28 -23.88
N ASN A 309 17.06 -9.19 -22.96
CA ASN A 309 17.88 -10.37 -22.67
C ASN A 309 18.03 -11.30 -23.89
N GLN A 310 16.98 -11.49 -24.69
CA GLN A 310 17.04 -12.33 -25.89
C GLN A 310 17.83 -11.69 -27.00
N LEU A 311 17.61 -10.40 -27.24
CA LEU A 311 18.35 -9.59 -28.20
C LEU A 311 19.85 -9.57 -27.86
N GLY A 312 20.21 -9.64 -26.58
CA GLY A 312 21.61 -9.78 -26.14
C GLY A 312 22.22 -11.18 -26.37
N ARG A 313 21.42 -12.21 -26.65
CA ARG A 313 21.86 -13.59 -26.92
C ARG A 313 21.88 -13.96 -28.41
N ASP A 314 21.45 -13.06 -29.30
CA ASP A 314 21.49 -13.32 -30.74
C ASP A 314 22.94 -13.27 -31.25
N GLU A 315 23.61 -14.42 -31.27
CA GLU A 315 24.98 -14.57 -31.78
C GLU A 315 25.04 -14.63 -33.31
N ALA A 316 23.90 -14.83 -33.98
CA ALA A 316 23.84 -15.13 -35.40
C ALA A 316 23.48 -13.89 -36.26
N ASP A 317 23.36 -12.70 -35.64
CA ASP A 317 22.91 -11.44 -36.25
C ASP A 317 21.70 -11.64 -37.17
N VAL A 318 20.75 -12.46 -36.69
CA VAL A 318 19.53 -12.80 -37.43
C VAL A 318 18.50 -11.69 -37.29
N ILE A 319 18.54 -10.98 -36.16
CA ILE A 319 17.74 -9.80 -35.89
C ILE A 319 18.62 -8.58 -36.18
N ASP A 320 18.31 -7.87 -37.26
CA ASP A 320 19.04 -6.65 -37.61
C ASP A 320 18.83 -5.52 -36.58
N ASP A 321 19.75 -4.54 -36.62
CA ASP A 321 19.75 -3.42 -35.68
C ASP A 321 18.48 -2.56 -35.80
N GLU A 322 17.90 -2.45 -37.00
CA GLU A 322 16.68 -1.67 -37.25
C GLU A 322 15.48 -2.30 -36.53
N MET A 323 15.27 -3.61 -36.68
CA MET A 323 14.23 -4.35 -35.99
C MET A 323 14.45 -4.33 -34.47
N ARG A 324 15.70 -4.44 -34.01
CA ARG A 324 16.06 -4.35 -32.59
C ARG A 324 15.66 -2.99 -32.01
N GLU A 325 16.05 -1.90 -32.65
CA GLU A 325 15.70 -0.54 -32.23
C GLU A 325 14.18 -0.31 -32.24
N GLU A 326 13.50 -0.76 -33.29
CA GLU A 326 12.04 -0.64 -33.41
C GLU A 326 11.32 -1.43 -32.29
N LEU A 327 11.74 -2.66 -32.02
CA LEU A 327 11.15 -3.51 -30.99
C LEU A 327 11.33 -2.88 -29.60
N VAL A 328 12.55 -2.44 -29.25
CA VAL A 328 12.82 -1.79 -27.96
C VAL A 328 12.01 -0.50 -27.82
N ALA A 329 11.96 0.33 -28.87
CA ALA A 329 11.18 1.56 -28.84
C ALA A 329 9.67 1.30 -28.71
N ASP A 330 9.14 0.25 -29.35
CA ASP A 330 7.73 -0.12 -29.24
C ASP A 330 7.36 -0.63 -27.85
N ILE A 331 8.22 -1.43 -27.21
CA ILE A 331 8.00 -1.87 -25.82
C ILE A 331 8.05 -0.69 -24.84
N ARG A 332 9.03 0.20 -24.97
CA ARG A 332 9.11 1.41 -24.12
C ARG A 332 7.85 2.24 -24.24
N ARG A 333 7.33 2.42 -25.47
CA ARG A 333 6.05 3.11 -25.70
C ARG A 333 4.84 2.41 -25.04
N ASP A 334 4.83 1.08 -25.01
CA ASP A 334 3.79 0.30 -24.32
C ASP A 334 3.90 0.50 -22.80
N TYR A 335 5.12 0.43 -22.24
CA TYR A 335 5.39 0.71 -20.84
C TYR A 335 4.99 2.13 -20.43
N ASP A 336 5.48 3.16 -21.13
CA ASP A 336 5.18 4.57 -20.83
C ASP A 336 3.66 4.85 -20.82
N ARG A 337 2.92 4.19 -21.72
CA ARG A 337 1.45 4.29 -21.75
C ARG A 337 0.82 3.62 -20.54
N ALA A 338 1.28 2.44 -20.17
CA ALA A 338 0.78 1.71 -19.01
C ALA A 338 1.14 2.44 -17.70
N HIS A 339 2.35 2.95 -17.58
CA HIS A 339 2.81 3.74 -16.43
C HIS A 339 2.01 5.03 -16.24
N ARG A 340 1.74 5.79 -17.32
CA ARG A 340 0.83 6.94 -17.26
C ARG A 340 -0.56 6.57 -16.74
N ARG A 341 -1.09 5.41 -17.12
CA ARG A 341 -2.38 4.91 -16.60
C ARG A 341 -2.29 4.53 -15.12
N VAL A 342 -1.17 3.97 -14.68
CA VAL A 342 -0.91 3.72 -13.25
C VAL A 342 -0.92 5.04 -12.49
N VAL A 343 -0.16 6.05 -12.92
CA VAL A 343 -0.12 7.36 -12.25
C VAL A 343 -1.52 7.99 -12.18
N ALA A 344 -2.27 7.99 -13.29
CA ALA A 344 -3.65 8.49 -13.30
C ALA A 344 -4.57 7.73 -12.33
N ALA A 345 -4.43 6.41 -12.22
CA ALA A 345 -5.18 5.62 -11.24
C ALA A 345 -4.80 5.99 -9.79
N LEU A 346 -3.52 6.25 -9.52
CA LEU A 346 -3.04 6.68 -8.20
C LEU A 346 -3.48 8.12 -7.85
N ASP A 347 -3.82 8.96 -8.84
CA ASP A 347 -4.37 10.30 -8.60
C ASP A 347 -5.90 10.33 -8.49
N SER A 348 -6.58 9.25 -8.88
CA SER A 348 -8.04 9.17 -8.85
C SER A 348 -8.59 9.21 -7.43
N SER A 349 -9.71 9.93 -7.23
CA SER A 349 -10.46 9.92 -5.96
C SER A 349 -10.88 8.52 -5.54
N ARG A 350 -11.06 7.60 -6.50
CA ARG A 350 -11.36 6.18 -6.24
C ARG A 350 -10.23 5.49 -5.45
N TYR A 351 -8.98 5.66 -5.87
CA TYR A 351 -7.82 5.10 -5.14
C TYR A 351 -7.64 5.77 -3.78
N LEU A 352 -7.79 7.10 -3.71
CA LEU A 352 -7.61 7.84 -2.47
C LEU A 352 -8.70 7.50 -1.44
N THR A 353 -9.95 7.38 -1.88
CA THR A 353 -11.08 6.89 -1.07
C THR A 353 -10.86 5.46 -0.61
N LEU A 354 -10.32 4.57 -1.46
CA LEU A 354 -9.96 3.20 -1.05
C LEU A 354 -8.95 3.21 0.11
N LEU A 355 -7.97 4.11 0.10
CA LEU A 355 -7.01 4.22 1.21
C LEU A 355 -7.70 4.70 2.49
N ASP A 356 -8.65 5.64 2.42
CA ASP A 356 -9.45 6.06 3.57
C ASP A 356 -10.32 4.92 4.11
N GLN A 357 -10.99 4.17 3.24
CA GLN A 357 -11.78 2.99 3.62
C GLN A 357 -10.91 1.90 4.27
N LEU A 358 -9.68 1.72 3.78
CA LEU A 358 -8.73 0.77 4.37
C LEU A 358 -8.29 1.21 5.76
N ASP A 359 -8.01 2.49 5.98
CA ASP A 359 -7.68 3.01 7.30
C ASP A 359 -8.86 2.91 8.27
N GLU A 360 -10.07 3.20 7.81
CA GLU A 360 -11.30 3.03 8.59
C GLU A 360 -11.53 1.57 8.98
N LEU A 361 -11.37 0.63 8.03
CA LEU A 361 -11.44 -0.80 8.29
C LEU A 361 -10.41 -1.26 9.34
N LEU A 362 -9.20 -0.68 9.32
CA LEU A 362 -8.17 -1.01 10.29
C LEU A 362 -8.45 -0.41 11.67
N ALA A 363 -9.04 0.79 11.71
CA ALA A 363 -9.35 1.51 12.95
C ALA A 363 -10.58 0.96 13.68
N ASP A 364 -11.61 0.53 12.94
CA ASP A 364 -12.79 -0.14 13.49
C ASP A 364 -13.07 -1.47 12.74
N PRO A 365 -12.24 -2.50 12.97
CA PRO A 365 -12.35 -3.76 12.26
C PRO A 365 -13.61 -4.51 12.72
N PRO A 366 -14.54 -4.84 11.80
CA PRO A 366 -15.75 -5.58 12.15
C PRO A 366 -15.42 -7.07 12.34
N VAL A 367 -14.90 -7.41 13.51
CA VAL A 367 -14.53 -8.78 13.87
C VAL A 367 -15.78 -9.57 14.27
N ASN A 368 -16.01 -10.73 13.66
CA ASN A 368 -17.14 -11.57 14.00
C ASN A 368 -16.99 -12.16 15.42
N PRO A 369 -17.87 -11.82 16.38
CA PRO A 369 -17.82 -12.30 17.75
C PRO A 369 -18.12 -13.81 17.88
N ASN A 370 -18.75 -14.43 16.87
CA ASN A 370 -19.19 -15.82 16.84
C ASN A 370 -18.34 -16.72 15.92
N THR A 371 -17.12 -16.29 15.57
CA THR A 371 -16.17 -17.00 14.69
C THR A 371 -16.09 -18.52 14.90
N ALA A 372 -16.30 -19.01 16.12
CA ALA A 372 -16.31 -20.44 16.43
C ALA A 372 -17.62 -21.18 16.09
N GLU A 373 -18.78 -20.55 16.28
CA GLU A 373 -20.09 -21.16 16.02
C GLU A 373 -20.35 -21.26 14.50
N ASP A 374 -19.88 -20.26 13.74
CA ASP A 374 -19.97 -20.26 12.29
C ASP A 374 -18.98 -21.24 11.64
N ALA A 375 -17.81 -21.43 12.25
CA ALA A 375 -16.86 -22.47 11.84
C ALA A 375 -17.42 -23.89 12.07
N GLU A 376 -18.12 -24.13 13.19
CA GLU A 376 -18.79 -25.41 13.46
C GLU A 376 -19.95 -25.66 12.47
N LYS A 377 -20.72 -24.63 12.09
CA LYS A 377 -21.76 -24.76 11.05
C LYS A 377 -21.17 -25.07 9.68
N ALA A 378 -20.08 -24.40 9.30
CA ALA A 378 -19.39 -24.68 8.04
C ALA A 378 -18.77 -26.10 7.99
N GLU A 379 -18.29 -26.62 9.13
CA GLU A 379 -17.85 -28.02 9.25
C GLU A 379 -19.02 -29.00 9.10
N GLN A 380 -20.19 -28.69 9.67
CA GLN A 380 -21.40 -29.51 9.55
C GLN A 380 -21.93 -29.54 8.10
N GLU A 381 -22.02 -28.39 7.42
CA GLU A 381 -22.47 -28.33 6.03
C GLU A 381 -21.53 -29.07 5.06
N VAL A 382 -20.21 -28.98 5.27
CA VAL A 382 -19.22 -29.72 4.47
C VAL A 382 -19.27 -31.22 4.77
N ALA A 383 -19.50 -31.62 6.03
CA ALA A 383 -19.68 -33.01 6.41
C ALA A 383 -20.98 -33.60 5.83
N GLU A 384 -22.07 -32.82 5.81
CA GLU A 384 -23.35 -33.20 5.21
C GLU A 384 -23.26 -33.31 3.69
N ARG A 385 -22.58 -32.39 3.00
CA ARG A 385 -22.32 -32.49 1.54
C ARG A 385 -21.47 -33.72 1.19
N LYS A 386 -20.42 -34.01 1.97
CA LYS A 386 -19.61 -35.23 1.80
C LYS A 386 -20.39 -36.50 2.11
N ALA A 387 -21.29 -36.47 3.09
CA ALA A 387 -22.18 -37.59 3.39
C ALA A 387 -23.19 -37.82 2.25
N ALA A 388 -23.71 -36.76 1.65
CA ALA A 388 -24.61 -36.84 0.50
C ALA A 388 -23.93 -37.37 -0.78
N GLU A 389 -22.67 -36.96 -1.04
CA GLU A 389 -21.86 -37.53 -2.14
C GLU A 389 -21.49 -39.01 -1.90
N GLN A 390 -21.35 -39.43 -0.64
CA GLN A 390 -20.98 -40.81 -0.29
C GLN A 390 -22.19 -41.74 -0.13
N SER A 391 -23.41 -41.23 0.06
CA SER A 391 -24.62 -42.02 0.23
C SER A 391 -25.36 -42.31 -1.08
N GLY A 392 -24.65 -42.38 -2.22
CA GLY A 392 -25.22 -42.73 -3.52
C GLY A 392 -26.10 -43.98 -3.45
N VAL A 393 -27.41 -43.77 -3.36
CA VAL A 393 -28.42 -44.79 -3.65
C VAL A 393 -28.59 -44.77 -5.16
N GLU A 394 -28.02 -45.77 -5.81
CA GLU A 394 -28.29 -46.07 -7.22
C GLU A 394 -29.80 -46.29 -7.41
N SER A 395 -30.44 -45.37 -8.12
CA SER A 395 -31.55 -45.71 -8.99
C SER A 395 -31.18 -45.26 -10.39
N ALA A 396 -30.92 -46.26 -11.24
CA ALA A 396 -30.70 -46.07 -12.66
C ALA A 396 -31.99 -45.59 -13.33
N ASP A 397 -31.97 -44.39 -13.91
CA ASP A 397 -32.46 -44.17 -15.27
C ASP A 397 -31.78 -42.93 -15.87
N GLY A 398 -31.51 -42.98 -17.17
CA GLY A 398 -30.56 -42.11 -17.85
C GLY A 398 -31.05 -40.69 -18.12
N ALA A 399 -30.16 -39.72 -17.93
CA ALA A 399 -29.92 -38.52 -18.75
C ALA A 399 -28.90 -37.63 -18.04
N ALA A 400 -27.61 -37.85 -18.31
CA ALA A 400 -26.54 -36.99 -17.78
C ALA A 400 -26.29 -35.81 -18.75
N THR A 401 -26.95 -34.68 -18.49
CA THR A 401 -26.52 -33.35 -18.91
C THR A 401 -26.74 -32.36 -17.78
N SER A 402 -25.63 -31.70 -17.40
CA SER A 402 -25.50 -30.35 -16.85
C SER A 402 -26.32 -29.98 -15.61
N LEU A 403 -25.66 -29.89 -14.44
CA LEU A 403 -25.99 -28.92 -13.39
C LEU A 403 -24.77 -28.48 -12.54
N ASP A 404 -23.65 -29.21 -12.54
CA ASP A 404 -22.44 -28.83 -11.75
C ASP A 404 -21.55 -27.75 -12.40
N ASP A 405 -21.75 -27.44 -13.69
CA ASP A 405 -20.98 -26.39 -14.39
C ASP A 405 -21.49 -24.96 -14.10
N ALA A 406 -22.63 -24.79 -13.44
CA ALA A 406 -23.26 -23.47 -13.28
C ALA A 406 -22.79 -22.69 -12.03
N ASP A 407 -22.57 -23.36 -10.90
CA ASP A 407 -22.15 -22.70 -9.65
C ASP A 407 -20.64 -22.46 -9.58
N VAL A 408 -19.83 -23.33 -10.21
CA VAL A 408 -18.37 -23.15 -10.29
C VAL A 408 -17.99 -22.09 -11.33
N ALA A 409 -18.79 -21.93 -12.39
CA ALA A 409 -18.62 -20.84 -13.35
C ALA A 409 -18.99 -19.46 -12.78
N ALA A 410 -19.78 -19.39 -11.71
CA ALA A 410 -20.12 -18.12 -11.05
C ALA A 410 -18.93 -17.57 -10.24
N GLU A 411 -18.24 -18.40 -9.47
CA GLU A 411 -17.00 -18.00 -8.76
C GLU A 411 -15.81 -17.82 -9.73
N GLU A 412 -15.78 -18.53 -10.87
CA GLU A 412 -14.67 -18.43 -11.83
C GLU A 412 -14.83 -17.29 -12.86
N ARG A 413 -16.06 -16.81 -13.16
CA ARG A 413 -16.25 -15.56 -13.94
C ARG A 413 -15.75 -14.32 -13.20
N GLU A 414 -15.76 -14.34 -11.87
CA GLU A 414 -15.33 -13.19 -11.06
C GLU A 414 -13.80 -13.09 -10.90
N ASP A 415 -13.05 -14.18 -11.09
CA ASP A 415 -11.58 -14.19 -10.96
C ASP A 415 -10.85 -14.02 -12.32
N ASP A 416 -11.53 -14.19 -13.48
CA ASP A 416 -10.93 -14.15 -14.83
C ASP A 416 -11.39 -12.99 -15.73
N ASP A 417 -12.20 -12.04 -15.25
CA ASP A 417 -12.35 -10.75 -15.92
C ASP A 417 -11.07 -9.92 -15.73
N GLU A 418 -10.01 -10.27 -16.47
CA GLU A 418 -9.08 -9.28 -16.99
C GLU A 418 -9.84 -8.46 -18.03
N LEU A 419 -10.58 -7.47 -17.54
CA LEU A 419 -11.15 -6.41 -18.36
C LEU A 419 -10.03 -5.89 -19.28
N SER A 420 -10.34 -5.74 -20.57
CA SER A 420 -9.43 -5.12 -21.53
C SER A 420 -8.80 -3.86 -20.91
N SER A 421 -7.51 -3.62 -21.15
CA SER A 421 -6.79 -2.46 -20.58
C SER A 421 -7.51 -1.13 -20.84
N ASP A 422 -8.28 -1.03 -21.93
CA ASP A 422 -9.12 0.12 -22.26
C ASP A 422 -10.42 0.19 -21.45
N GLU A 423 -11.01 -0.95 -21.08
CA GLU A 423 -12.22 -0.99 -20.26
C GLU A 423 -11.90 -0.74 -18.77
N THR A 424 -10.79 -1.31 -18.28
CA THR A 424 -10.28 -1.01 -16.93
C THR A 424 -9.91 0.47 -16.80
N ALA A 425 -9.23 1.04 -17.81
CA ALA A 425 -8.89 2.46 -17.82
C ALA A 425 -10.13 3.36 -17.92
N ARG A 426 -11.13 3.01 -18.73
CA ARG A 426 -12.41 3.76 -18.78
C ARG A 426 -13.11 3.76 -17.44
N ARG A 427 -13.22 2.61 -16.76
CA ARG A 427 -13.85 2.53 -15.42
C ARG A 427 -13.11 3.30 -14.32
N ILE A 428 -11.87 3.71 -14.56
CA ILE A 428 -11.07 4.53 -13.64
C ILE A 428 -11.25 6.02 -13.93
N VAL A 429 -11.42 6.39 -15.21
CA VAL A 429 -11.44 7.79 -15.67
C VAL A 429 -12.88 8.35 -15.79
N ASP A 430 -13.90 7.50 -16.01
CA ASP A 430 -15.29 7.96 -16.27
C ASP A 430 -15.96 8.65 -15.07
N GLU A 431 -15.41 8.56 -13.85
CA GLU A 431 -15.96 9.26 -12.68
C GLU A 431 -15.18 10.54 -12.31
N SER A 432 -13.98 10.77 -12.87
CA SER A 432 -13.16 11.95 -12.57
C SER A 432 -13.40 13.14 -13.52
N ASP A 433 -13.88 12.89 -14.75
CA ASP A 433 -14.04 13.93 -15.79
C ASP A 433 -15.46 14.53 -15.89
N ALA A 434 -16.37 14.23 -14.96
CA ALA A 434 -17.72 14.83 -14.97
C ALA A 434 -17.77 16.27 -14.43
N ALA A 435 -16.64 16.84 -13.99
CA ALA A 435 -16.56 18.20 -13.48
C ALA A 435 -15.29 18.89 -13.99
N ASP A 436 -15.25 19.24 -15.28
CA ASP A 436 -14.63 20.46 -15.82
C ASP A 436 -14.44 20.35 -17.34
N ALA A 437 -15.53 20.52 -18.09
CA ALA A 437 -15.42 20.73 -19.54
C ALA A 437 -16.64 21.45 -20.14
N GLU A 438 -16.96 22.67 -19.72
CA GLU A 438 -17.68 23.60 -20.61
C GLU A 438 -17.17 25.04 -20.45
N PHE A 439 -16.21 25.43 -21.29
CA PHE A 439 -16.05 26.82 -21.72
C PHE A 439 -15.82 26.88 -23.23
N GLY A 440 -16.85 27.27 -23.96
CA GLY A 440 -16.83 27.59 -25.38
C GLY A 440 -18.11 28.34 -25.79
N PRO A 441 -18.04 29.34 -26.69
CA PRO A 441 -18.83 30.56 -26.56
C PRO A 441 -20.08 30.62 -27.46
N GLY A 442 -21.07 31.44 -27.06
CA GLY A 442 -21.88 32.20 -28.02
C GLY A 442 -23.40 32.16 -27.89
N GLU A 443 -23.96 33.36 -27.70
CA GLU A 443 -25.23 33.88 -28.25
C GLU A 443 -26.59 33.59 -27.58
N SER A 444 -27.04 34.65 -26.87
CA SER A 444 -28.32 35.37 -27.00
C SER A 444 -29.67 34.65 -26.91
N GLY A 445 -30.51 35.13 -25.98
CA GLY A 445 -31.97 35.04 -26.07
C GLY A 445 -32.69 35.26 -24.75
N ASP A 446 -33.30 36.45 -24.61
CA ASP A 446 -34.41 36.86 -23.72
C ASP A 446 -35.45 35.73 -23.43
N GLU A 447 -36.27 35.67 -22.38
CA GLU A 447 -36.86 36.67 -21.47
C GLU A 447 -37.65 35.91 -20.35
N ALA A 448 -37.76 36.54 -19.16
CA ALA A 448 -38.88 36.49 -18.18
C ALA A 448 -39.31 35.14 -17.52
N GLY A 449 -39.58 35.05 -16.21
CA GLY A 449 -39.57 36.01 -15.11
C GLY A 449 -40.23 35.42 -13.84
N ALA A 450 -39.84 35.97 -12.67
CA ALA A 450 -40.55 36.13 -11.37
C ALA A 450 -41.22 34.90 -10.71
N SER A 451 -41.22 34.67 -9.39
CA SER A 451 -41.16 35.54 -8.20
C SER A 451 -40.84 34.66 -6.97
N GLU A 452 -39.91 35.05 -6.10
CA GLU A 452 -40.15 35.56 -4.73
C GLU A 452 -41.06 34.68 -3.83
N GLU A 453 -40.50 34.13 -2.74
CA GLU A 453 -40.74 34.61 -1.36
C GLU A 453 -40.13 33.63 -0.33
N GLU A 454 -39.17 34.14 0.44
CA GLU A 454 -38.83 33.71 1.81
C GLU A 454 -39.65 34.57 2.81
N PRO A 455 -39.52 34.46 4.16
CA PRO A 455 -39.27 33.31 5.05
C PRO A 455 -40.26 33.34 6.26
N SER A 456 -40.16 32.41 7.22
CA SER A 456 -40.26 32.75 8.65
C SER A 456 -40.01 31.56 9.59
N GLU A 457 -39.11 31.82 10.54
CA GLU A 457 -38.87 31.12 11.80
C GLU A 457 -40.12 30.97 12.69
N SER A 458 -40.12 29.96 13.56
CA SER A 458 -40.45 30.15 14.98
C SER A 458 -40.18 28.89 15.81
N ASP A 459 -39.41 29.09 16.87
CA ASP A 459 -39.27 28.25 18.06
C ASP A 459 -40.61 27.89 18.72
N ASP A 460 -40.69 26.73 19.39
CA ASP A 460 -41.02 26.61 20.83
C ASP A 460 -41.17 25.14 21.25
N GLU A 461 -40.37 24.72 22.22
CA GLU A 461 -40.63 23.64 23.21
C GLU A 461 -41.53 24.21 24.35
N PRO A 462 -41.89 23.48 25.43
CA PRO A 462 -42.14 22.06 25.67
C PRO A 462 -43.50 21.84 26.42
N GLU A 463 -43.87 20.59 26.74
CA GLU A 463 -44.22 20.16 28.12
C GLU A 463 -44.99 18.81 28.20
N ALA A 464 -44.42 17.96 29.07
CA ALA A 464 -44.94 16.85 29.86
C ALA A 464 -46.46 16.58 29.93
N ARG A 465 -46.83 15.29 29.85
CA ARG A 465 -47.92 14.70 30.64
C ARG A 465 -47.59 13.30 31.13
N ASP A 466 -47.58 13.22 32.46
CA ASP A 466 -47.57 12.07 33.33
C ASP A 466 -48.95 11.39 33.36
N ALA A 467 -49.02 10.06 33.48
CA ALA A 467 -49.96 9.34 34.37
C ALA A 467 -49.94 7.82 34.14
N ALA A 468 -49.64 7.14 35.24
CA ALA A 468 -49.58 5.71 35.44
C ALA A 468 -50.91 4.96 35.24
N THR A 469 -50.81 3.66 34.93
CA THR A 469 -51.70 2.63 35.50
C THR A 469 -50.93 1.32 35.67
N GLU A 470 -50.70 0.92 36.92
CA GLU A 470 -50.22 -0.40 37.32
C GLU A 470 -51.30 -1.46 37.05
N GLN A 471 -50.93 -2.57 36.41
CA GLN A 471 -51.56 -3.87 36.62
C GLN A 471 -50.48 -4.94 36.80
N VAL A 472 -50.52 -5.56 37.97
CA VAL A 472 -49.68 -6.67 38.41
C VAL A 472 -50.20 -7.96 37.80
N ALA A 473 -49.36 -8.67 37.03
CA ALA A 473 -49.58 -10.05 36.62
C ALA A 473 -48.26 -10.85 36.73
N GLU A 474 -48.19 -11.64 37.80
CA GLU A 474 -47.58 -12.97 37.93
C GLU A 474 -46.27 -13.28 37.19
N GLN A 475 -45.17 -13.27 37.95
CA GLN A 475 -43.83 -13.70 37.53
C GLN A 475 -43.77 -15.22 37.27
N ALA A 476 -43.51 -15.62 36.03
CA ALA A 476 -42.85 -16.88 35.70
C ALA A 476 -41.32 -16.67 35.76
N PRO A 477 -40.50 -17.66 36.16
CA PRO A 477 -39.07 -17.45 36.33
C PRO A 477 -38.40 -17.28 34.97
N GLU A 478 -37.99 -16.05 34.65
CA GLU A 478 -37.03 -15.78 33.59
C GLU A 478 -35.74 -16.57 33.86
N LYS A 479 -35.43 -17.51 32.97
CA LYS A 479 -34.07 -18.03 32.86
C LYS A 479 -33.17 -16.85 32.51
N LYS A 480 -32.35 -16.43 33.46
CA LYS A 480 -31.20 -15.55 33.22
C LYS A 480 -30.46 -16.05 31.97
N PRO A 481 -30.09 -15.17 31.02
CA PRO A 481 -29.14 -15.58 29.99
C PRO A 481 -27.88 -16.05 30.72
N GLU A 482 -27.49 -17.30 30.50
CA GLU A 482 -26.18 -17.76 30.94
C GLU A 482 -25.16 -16.82 30.30
N LYS A 483 -24.41 -16.07 31.13
CA LYS A 483 -23.25 -15.30 30.67
C LYS A 483 -22.37 -16.28 29.89
N ALA A 484 -22.24 -16.06 28.59
CA ALA A 484 -21.24 -16.72 27.78
C ALA A 484 -19.90 -16.55 28.51
N THR A 485 -19.33 -17.66 28.97
CA THR A 485 -18.00 -17.67 29.58
C THR A 485 -17.01 -17.15 28.53
N GLU A 486 -16.39 -15.99 28.78
CA GLU A 486 -15.31 -15.48 27.96
C GLU A 486 -14.27 -16.58 27.75
N LYS A 487 -14.01 -16.91 26.48
CA LYS A 487 -13.05 -17.95 26.09
C LYS A 487 -11.64 -17.51 26.47
N THR A 488 -10.81 -18.43 26.93
CA THR A 488 -9.41 -18.12 27.22
C THR A 488 -8.63 -17.84 25.92
N PRO A 489 -7.54 -17.05 25.96
CA PRO A 489 -6.69 -16.81 24.78
C PRO A 489 -6.20 -18.10 24.10
N GLU A 490 -5.98 -19.16 24.87
CA GLU A 490 -5.61 -20.48 24.36
C GLU A 490 -6.75 -21.16 23.59
N GLN A 491 -8.00 -20.99 24.02
CA GLN A 491 -9.19 -21.52 23.33
C GLN A 491 -9.43 -20.78 22.01
N LEU A 492 -9.34 -19.44 22.03
CA LEU A 492 -9.45 -18.63 20.82
C LEU A 492 -8.38 -19.04 19.80
N ARG A 493 -7.12 -19.17 20.23
CA ARG A 493 -6.03 -19.62 19.36
C ARG A 493 -6.27 -21.03 18.78
N ALA A 494 -6.87 -21.93 19.54
CA ALA A 494 -7.20 -23.28 19.06
C ALA A 494 -8.29 -23.25 17.97
N GLU A 495 -9.33 -22.42 18.15
CA GLU A 495 -10.40 -22.21 17.17
C GLU A 495 -9.87 -21.59 15.88
N THR A 496 -9.02 -20.57 16.01
CA THR A 496 -8.30 -19.93 14.89
C THR A 496 -7.53 -20.93 14.05
N ASN A 497 -6.73 -21.77 14.72
CA ASN A 497 -5.92 -22.78 14.05
C ASN A 497 -6.81 -23.84 13.38
N ALA A 498 -8.02 -24.09 13.89
CA ALA A 498 -8.97 -25.00 13.26
C ALA A 498 -9.51 -24.41 11.95
N VAL A 499 -9.96 -23.15 11.96
CA VAL A 499 -10.43 -22.43 10.77
C VAL A 499 -9.31 -22.38 9.72
N LEU A 500 -8.12 -21.93 10.08
CA LEU A 500 -6.97 -21.84 9.17
C LEU A 500 -6.57 -23.20 8.60
N ALA A 501 -6.69 -24.28 9.38
CA ALA A 501 -6.45 -25.63 8.88
C ALA A 501 -7.47 -26.06 7.81
N ILE A 502 -8.76 -25.68 7.95
CA ILE A 502 -9.79 -25.97 6.94
C ILE A 502 -9.47 -25.24 5.63
N HIS A 503 -9.17 -23.94 5.69
CA HIS A 503 -8.79 -23.17 4.51
C HIS A 503 -7.56 -23.76 3.82
N LEU A 504 -6.54 -24.14 4.60
CA LEU A 504 -5.34 -24.77 4.06
C LEU A 504 -5.63 -26.09 3.35
N SER A 505 -6.49 -26.94 3.92
CA SER A 505 -6.89 -28.20 3.29
C SER A 505 -7.72 -28.00 2.02
N LYS A 506 -8.64 -27.03 2.00
CA LYS A 506 -9.41 -26.66 0.80
C LYS A 506 -8.48 -26.15 -0.31
N ALA A 507 -7.55 -25.26 0.02
CA ALA A 507 -6.58 -24.73 -0.93
C ALA A 507 -5.68 -25.83 -1.52
N PHE A 508 -5.23 -26.78 -0.68
CA PHE A 508 -4.42 -27.90 -1.12
C PHE A 508 -5.19 -28.86 -2.05
N ALA A 509 -6.43 -29.20 -1.72
CA ALA A 509 -7.26 -30.05 -2.59
C ALA A 509 -7.49 -29.42 -3.97
N LYS A 510 -7.69 -28.08 -4.02
CA LYS A 510 -7.80 -27.35 -5.30
C LYS A 510 -6.48 -27.40 -6.08
N PHE A 511 -5.34 -27.20 -5.42
CA PHE A 511 -4.02 -27.34 -6.02
C PHE A 511 -3.80 -28.73 -6.64
N GLU A 512 -4.09 -29.80 -5.89
CA GLU A 512 -3.93 -31.17 -6.37
C GLU A 512 -4.82 -31.46 -7.60
N LYS A 513 -6.07 -30.99 -7.59
CA LYS A 513 -6.99 -31.12 -8.73
C LYS A 513 -6.44 -30.43 -9.98
N ARG A 514 -5.93 -29.19 -9.87
CA ARG A 514 -5.36 -28.45 -11.01
C ARG A 514 -4.07 -29.10 -11.51
N HIS A 515 -3.19 -29.55 -10.60
CA HIS A 515 -1.97 -30.26 -10.96
C HIS A 515 -2.26 -31.52 -11.78
N ARG A 516 -3.21 -32.35 -11.30
CA ARG A 516 -3.63 -33.57 -12.01
C ARG A 516 -4.11 -33.27 -13.43
N LYS A 517 -4.95 -32.25 -13.58
CA LYS A 517 -5.44 -31.82 -14.90
C LYS A 517 -4.31 -31.36 -15.81
N ALA A 518 -3.35 -30.59 -15.28
CA ALA A 518 -2.19 -30.12 -16.04
C ALA A 518 -1.33 -31.28 -16.54
N VAL A 519 -1.07 -32.29 -15.70
CA VAL A 519 -0.29 -33.48 -16.07
C VAL A 519 -1.03 -34.34 -17.09
N GLU A 520 -2.33 -34.59 -16.91
CA GLU A 520 -3.15 -35.36 -17.85
C GLU A 520 -3.16 -34.74 -19.25
N CYS A 521 -3.23 -33.41 -19.34
CA CYS A 521 -3.31 -32.69 -20.59
C CYS A 521 -1.94 -32.31 -21.19
N ARG A 522 -0.84 -32.42 -20.44
CA ARG A 522 0.52 -31.93 -20.82
C ARG A 522 0.98 -32.41 -22.19
N ASP A 523 0.83 -33.69 -22.47
CA ASP A 523 1.31 -34.34 -23.69
C ASP A 523 0.21 -34.64 -24.72
N ASP A 524 -1.02 -34.24 -24.44
CA ASP A 524 -2.15 -34.45 -25.35
C ASP A 524 -2.08 -33.44 -26.51
N ARG A 525 -1.66 -33.95 -27.68
CA ARG A 525 -1.54 -33.14 -28.91
C ARG A 525 -2.88 -32.80 -29.55
N SER A 526 -3.98 -33.39 -29.11
CA SER A 526 -5.32 -33.00 -29.56
C SER A 526 -5.78 -31.67 -28.95
N ILE A 527 -5.21 -31.28 -27.81
CA ILE A 527 -5.48 -30.02 -27.14
C ILE A 527 -4.60 -28.91 -27.74
N PRO A 528 -5.14 -27.72 -28.05
CA PRO A 528 -4.34 -26.56 -28.46
C PRO A 528 -3.22 -26.23 -27.47
N VAL A 529 -2.09 -25.74 -27.98
CA VAL A 529 -0.93 -25.35 -27.14
C VAL A 529 -1.35 -24.37 -26.04
N ALA A 530 -2.10 -23.32 -26.40
CA ALA A 530 -2.54 -22.30 -25.45
C ALA A 530 -3.39 -22.87 -24.31
N GLU A 531 -4.26 -23.83 -24.60
CA GLU A 531 -5.11 -24.47 -23.57
C GLU A 531 -4.29 -25.37 -22.65
N ARG A 532 -3.28 -26.08 -23.17
CA ARG A 532 -2.34 -26.82 -22.31
C ARG A 532 -1.52 -25.90 -21.40
N GLU A 533 -1.08 -24.76 -21.93
CA GLU A 533 -0.34 -23.74 -21.18
C GLU A 533 -1.22 -23.13 -20.06
N GLU A 534 -2.50 -22.92 -20.32
CA GLU A 534 -3.47 -22.42 -19.33
C GLU A 534 -3.63 -23.37 -18.13
N HIS A 535 -3.55 -24.70 -18.32
CA HIS A 535 -3.58 -25.62 -17.21
C HIS A 535 -2.40 -25.45 -16.24
N PHE A 536 -1.21 -25.04 -16.72
CA PHE A 536 -0.09 -24.71 -15.83
C PHE A 536 -0.31 -23.36 -15.12
N HIS A 537 -0.95 -22.40 -15.79
CA HIS A 537 -1.37 -21.15 -15.18
C HIS A 537 -2.38 -21.38 -14.04
N ASP A 538 -3.33 -22.30 -14.22
CA ASP A 538 -4.26 -22.74 -13.17
C ASP A 538 -3.54 -23.31 -11.95
N VAL A 539 -2.50 -24.13 -12.17
CA VAL A 539 -1.66 -24.66 -11.08
C VAL A 539 -0.96 -23.52 -10.36
N ARG A 540 -0.43 -22.52 -11.09
CA ARG A 540 0.20 -21.33 -10.50
C ARG A 540 -0.79 -20.56 -9.63
N LYS A 541 -2.02 -20.33 -10.11
CA LYS A 541 -3.11 -19.68 -9.36
C LYS A 541 -3.42 -20.46 -8.07
N ALA A 542 -3.53 -21.78 -8.15
CA ALA A 542 -3.82 -22.63 -6.99
C ALA A 542 -2.66 -22.69 -5.97
N ALA A 543 -1.41 -22.80 -6.44
CA ALA A 543 -0.21 -22.75 -5.60
C ALA A 543 -0.09 -21.40 -4.88
N LYS A 544 -0.50 -20.31 -5.53
CA LYS A 544 -0.58 -18.97 -4.92
C LYS A 544 -1.55 -18.92 -3.76
N LYS A 545 -2.79 -19.37 -3.97
CA LYS A 545 -3.81 -19.43 -2.92
C LYS A 545 -3.33 -20.31 -1.75
N LEU A 546 -2.70 -21.45 -2.03
CA LEU A 546 -2.09 -22.31 -1.01
C LEU A 546 -0.95 -21.64 -0.23
N ARG A 547 -0.06 -20.90 -0.90
CA ARG A 547 1.02 -20.14 -0.25
C ARG A 547 0.46 -19.12 0.73
N TYR A 548 -0.55 -18.34 0.32
CA TYR A 548 -1.16 -17.32 1.17
C TYR A 548 -1.90 -17.92 2.37
N SER A 549 -2.64 -19.02 2.17
CA SER A 549 -3.23 -19.75 3.30
C SER A 549 -2.16 -20.28 4.26
N ALA A 550 -1.01 -20.73 3.74
CA ALA A 550 0.11 -21.18 4.56
C ALA A 550 0.77 -20.03 5.34
N GLU A 551 0.89 -18.84 4.75
CA GLU A 551 1.40 -17.62 5.39
C GLU A 551 0.48 -17.14 6.51
N ALA A 552 -0.81 -17.03 6.26
CA ALA A 552 -1.83 -16.70 7.27
C ALA A 552 -1.79 -17.69 8.45
N ALA A 553 -1.74 -18.98 8.15
CA ALA A 553 -1.57 -20.03 9.16
C ALA A 553 -0.26 -19.89 9.95
N GLN A 554 0.82 -19.46 9.29
CA GLN A 554 2.12 -19.23 9.95
C GLN A 554 2.03 -18.10 10.97
N SER A 555 1.36 -17.00 10.64
CA SER A 555 1.16 -15.84 11.53
C SER A 555 0.35 -16.21 12.78
N ALA A 556 -0.58 -17.17 12.68
CA ALA A 556 -1.29 -17.74 13.84
C ALA A 556 -0.43 -18.73 14.67
N GLY A 557 0.80 -19.04 14.21
CA GLY A 557 1.75 -19.92 14.86
C GLY A 557 1.71 -21.38 14.41
N MET A 558 1.04 -21.69 13.28
CA MET A 558 1.08 -23.03 12.69
C MET A 558 2.44 -23.30 12.01
N PRO A 559 2.94 -24.54 11.98
CA PRO A 559 4.26 -24.87 11.45
C PRO A 559 4.28 -25.02 9.91
N THR A 560 3.79 -24.01 9.20
CA THR A 560 3.57 -24.01 7.73
C THR A 560 4.76 -23.46 6.92
N LYS A 561 5.82 -22.98 7.58
CA LYS A 561 7.02 -22.39 6.94
C LYS A 561 7.59 -23.22 5.76
N LYS A 562 7.64 -24.55 5.89
CA LYS A 562 8.16 -25.41 4.81
C LYS A 562 7.22 -25.42 3.60
N LEU A 563 5.91 -25.54 3.82
CA LEU A 563 4.90 -25.52 2.77
C LEU A 563 4.89 -24.17 2.04
N PHE A 564 4.97 -23.08 2.79
CA PHE A 564 5.14 -21.74 2.23
C PHE A 564 6.36 -21.66 1.29
N GLY A 565 7.51 -22.16 1.75
CA GLY A 565 8.76 -22.15 0.99
C GLY A 565 8.68 -22.96 -0.30
N THR A 566 8.14 -24.18 -0.28
CA THR A 566 8.02 -25.01 -1.49
C THR A 566 6.98 -24.46 -2.47
N CYS A 567 5.86 -23.91 -1.98
CA CYS A 567 4.92 -23.21 -2.85
C CYS A 567 5.58 -22.00 -3.52
N LYS A 568 6.43 -21.24 -2.80
CA LYS A 568 7.18 -20.12 -3.39
C LYS A 568 8.08 -20.58 -4.54
N THR A 569 8.81 -21.69 -4.37
CA THR A 569 9.67 -22.25 -5.44
C THR A 569 8.85 -22.64 -6.67
N LEU A 570 7.77 -23.42 -6.50
CA LEU A 570 6.89 -23.83 -7.60
C LEU A 570 6.26 -22.62 -8.32
N GLN A 571 5.94 -21.56 -7.59
CA GLN A 571 5.41 -20.34 -8.18
C GLN A 571 6.44 -19.57 -9.00
N SER A 572 7.72 -19.64 -8.64
CA SER A 572 8.80 -19.05 -9.43
C SER A 572 8.92 -19.76 -10.78
N SER A 573 9.03 -21.10 -10.80
CA SER A 573 9.16 -21.87 -12.05
C SER A 573 7.94 -21.71 -12.97
N LEU A 574 6.72 -21.78 -12.41
CA LEU A 574 5.50 -21.50 -13.16
C LEU A 574 5.33 -20.02 -13.54
N GLY A 575 5.98 -19.11 -12.81
CA GLY A 575 6.05 -17.70 -13.13
C GLY A 575 6.86 -17.46 -14.39
N ASP A 576 8.09 -17.95 -14.40
CA ASP A 576 8.98 -17.86 -15.56
C ASP A 576 8.33 -18.48 -16.81
N PHE A 577 7.62 -19.60 -16.66
CA PHE A 577 6.85 -20.21 -17.74
C PHE A 577 5.72 -19.31 -18.27
N GLN A 578 4.89 -18.76 -17.38
CA GLN A 578 3.80 -17.88 -17.78
C GLN A 578 4.32 -16.62 -18.47
N ASP A 579 5.43 -16.06 -17.99
CA ASP A 579 6.03 -14.86 -18.57
C ASP A 579 6.47 -15.12 -20.01
N THR A 580 6.95 -16.34 -20.33
CA THR A 580 7.23 -16.74 -21.73
C THR A 580 5.97 -16.85 -22.59
N CYS A 581 4.83 -17.22 -21.99
CA CYS A 581 3.55 -17.30 -22.69
C CYS A 581 3.05 -15.89 -23.03
N THR A 582 3.11 -14.96 -22.07
CA THR A 582 2.78 -13.54 -22.25
C THR A 582 3.69 -12.91 -23.31
N ALA A 583 5.01 -13.10 -23.20
CA ALA A 583 5.97 -12.59 -24.16
C ALA A 583 5.70 -13.07 -25.60
N ARG A 584 5.36 -14.36 -25.76
CA ARG A 584 4.96 -14.93 -27.06
C ARG A 584 3.69 -14.31 -27.64
N GLN A 585 2.69 -14.03 -26.81
CA GLN A 585 1.48 -13.34 -27.25
C GLN A 585 1.79 -11.92 -27.75
N VAL A 586 2.65 -11.19 -27.03
CA VAL A 586 3.10 -9.85 -27.44
C VAL A 586 3.89 -9.89 -28.75
N LEU A 587 4.81 -10.86 -28.92
CA LEU A 587 5.53 -11.04 -30.18
C LEU A 587 4.59 -11.31 -31.35
N LEU A 588 3.57 -12.16 -31.16
CA LEU A 588 2.57 -12.43 -32.20
C LEU A 588 1.77 -11.17 -32.56
N GLN A 589 1.41 -10.35 -31.57
CA GLN A 589 0.70 -9.09 -31.82
C GLN A 589 1.58 -8.10 -32.60
N LYS A 590 2.84 -7.92 -32.18
CA LYS A 590 3.80 -7.03 -32.86
C LYS A 590 4.11 -7.53 -34.28
N ALA A 591 4.29 -8.83 -34.47
CA ALA A 591 4.48 -9.44 -35.79
C ALA A 591 3.29 -9.19 -36.74
N ARG A 592 2.05 -9.30 -36.24
CA ARG A 592 0.84 -9.00 -37.04
C ARG A 592 0.78 -7.53 -37.44
N ARG A 593 1.18 -6.62 -36.55
CA ARG A 593 1.24 -5.18 -36.83
C ARG A 593 2.31 -4.87 -37.88
N ALA A 594 3.51 -5.42 -37.72
CA ALA A 594 4.61 -5.30 -38.67
C ALA A 594 4.20 -5.81 -40.07
N HIS A 595 3.56 -6.99 -40.12
CA HIS A 595 3.03 -7.55 -41.35
C HIS A 595 2.01 -6.61 -42.03
N ALA A 596 1.09 -6.02 -41.27
CA ALA A 596 0.09 -5.09 -41.80
C ALA A 596 0.71 -3.81 -42.39
N HIS A 597 1.91 -3.43 -41.94
CA HIS A 597 2.68 -2.29 -42.47
C HIS A 597 3.69 -2.70 -43.56
N GLY A 598 3.73 -3.97 -43.96
CA GLY A 598 4.67 -4.47 -44.97
C GLY A 598 6.12 -4.57 -44.51
N GLN A 599 6.36 -4.58 -43.19
CA GLN A 599 7.68 -4.77 -42.59
C GLN A 599 8.03 -6.27 -42.54
N ASP A 600 9.32 -6.58 -42.41
CA ASP A 600 9.77 -7.96 -42.18
C ASP A 600 9.27 -8.46 -40.82
N THR A 601 8.95 -9.75 -40.77
CA THR A 601 8.42 -10.42 -39.57
C THR A 601 9.28 -11.58 -39.08
N PHE A 602 10.35 -11.92 -39.81
CA PHE A 602 11.16 -13.10 -39.52
C PHE A 602 11.74 -13.10 -38.10
N GLY A 603 12.31 -11.98 -37.66
CA GLY A 603 12.88 -11.87 -36.31
C GLY A 603 11.87 -12.08 -35.19
N TYR A 604 10.60 -11.70 -35.37
CA TYR A 604 9.56 -11.96 -34.36
C TYR A 604 9.28 -13.45 -34.22
N GLY A 605 9.35 -14.20 -35.33
CA GLY A 605 9.23 -15.66 -35.32
C GLY A 605 10.41 -16.35 -34.62
N VAL A 606 11.63 -15.82 -34.80
CA VAL A 606 12.83 -16.30 -34.09
C VAL A 606 12.69 -16.07 -32.59
N LEU A 607 12.37 -14.85 -32.17
CA LEU A 607 12.14 -14.51 -30.76
C LEU A 607 11.02 -15.36 -30.15
N TYR A 608 9.92 -15.60 -30.88
CA TYR A 608 8.81 -16.43 -30.42
C TYR A 608 9.26 -17.87 -30.13
N GLN A 609 10.11 -18.41 -31.01
CA GLN A 609 10.64 -19.76 -30.84
C GLN A 609 11.65 -19.84 -29.68
N ILE A 610 12.48 -18.81 -29.48
CA ILE A 610 13.38 -18.72 -28.32
C ILE A 610 12.55 -18.68 -27.02
N GLU A 611 11.52 -17.85 -26.95
CA GLU A 611 10.60 -17.80 -25.79
C GLU A 611 9.95 -19.16 -25.51
N ARG A 612 9.49 -19.85 -26.56
CA ARG A 612 8.92 -21.20 -26.42
C ARG A 612 9.91 -22.19 -25.81
N MET A 613 11.18 -22.12 -26.22
CA MET A 613 12.22 -22.98 -25.68
C MET A 613 12.54 -22.64 -24.23
N ASP A 614 12.61 -21.35 -23.90
CA ASP A 614 12.84 -20.90 -22.52
C ASP A 614 11.67 -21.30 -21.60
N GLY A 615 10.43 -21.25 -22.08
CA GLY A 615 9.26 -21.75 -21.34
C GLY A 615 9.34 -23.26 -21.07
N LEU A 616 9.73 -24.06 -22.05
CA LEU A 616 9.90 -25.51 -21.84
C LEU A 616 11.00 -25.82 -20.80
N LYS A 617 12.10 -25.05 -20.80
CA LYS A 617 13.16 -25.15 -19.78
C LYS A 617 12.64 -24.78 -18.40
N ALA A 618 11.82 -23.73 -18.28
CA ALA A 618 11.23 -23.33 -17.01
C ALA A 618 10.35 -24.44 -16.38
N LEU A 619 9.75 -25.31 -17.21
CA LEU A 619 8.98 -26.47 -16.75
C LEU A 619 9.82 -27.71 -16.41
N GLU A 620 11.14 -27.71 -16.59
CA GLU A 620 11.99 -28.88 -16.27
C GLU A 620 11.94 -29.22 -14.78
N ALA A 621 11.88 -28.21 -13.90
CA ALA A 621 11.79 -28.39 -12.45
C ALA A 621 10.37 -28.63 -11.92
N TYR A 622 9.34 -28.54 -12.78
CA TYR A 622 7.93 -28.55 -12.36
C TYR A 622 7.56 -29.80 -11.54
N ASP A 623 7.94 -30.98 -12.03
CA ASP A 623 7.56 -32.24 -11.40
C ASP A 623 8.20 -32.38 -10.00
N ASP A 624 9.47 -31.97 -9.86
CA ASP A 624 10.20 -31.96 -8.59
C ASP A 624 9.60 -30.93 -7.61
N ASP A 625 9.30 -29.72 -8.09
CA ASP A 625 8.70 -28.64 -7.31
C ASP A 625 7.32 -29.04 -6.74
N VAL A 626 6.48 -29.69 -7.56
CA VAL A 626 5.18 -30.21 -7.10
C VAL A 626 5.38 -31.33 -6.08
N GLU A 627 6.29 -32.27 -6.31
CA GLU A 627 6.57 -33.35 -5.36
C GLU A 627 6.98 -32.80 -3.99
N ASP A 628 7.76 -31.73 -3.96
CA ASP A 628 8.17 -31.03 -2.76
C ASP A 628 6.99 -30.35 -2.03
N VAL A 629 6.04 -29.76 -2.77
CA VAL A 629 4.79 -29.22 -2.21
C VAL A 629 3.95 -30.34 -1.57
N LEU A 630 3.75 -31.46 -2.28
CA LEU A 630 2.99 -32.61 -1.78
C LEU A 630 3.62 -33.16 -0.49
N LYS A 631 4.94 -33.43 -0.50
CA LYS A 631 5.68 -33.90 0.68
C LYS A 631 5.62 -32.93 1.85
N ALA A 632 5.67 -31.62 1.59
CA ALA A 632 5.58 -30.59 2.62
C ALA A 632 4.19 -30.58 3.28
N TYR A 633 3.13 -30.70 2.48
CA TYR A 633 1.76 -30.76 2.97
C TYR A 633 1.48 -32.05 3.77
N ASP A 634 1.85 -33.23 3.26
CA ASP A 634 1.66 -34.50 3.96
C ASP A 634 2.32 -34.50 5.35
N LYS A 635 3.53 -33.95 5.42
CA LYS A 635 4.26 -33.81 6.70
C LYS A 635 3.52 -32.88 7.64
N LEU A 636 2.97 -31.77 7.14
CA LEU A 636 2.17 -30.83 7.91
C LEU A 636 0.87 -31.49 8.41
N GLU A 637 0.12 -32.16 7.53
CA GLU A 637 -1.11 -32.85 7.87
C GLU A 637 -0.88 -33.91 8.96
N SER A 638 0.20 -34.70 8.85
CA SER A 638 0.56 -35.66 9.90
C SER A 638 0.81 -35.00 11.27
N LYS A 639 1.40 -33.80 11.29
CA LYS A 639 1.64 -33.03 12.52
C LYS A 639 0.34 -32.48 13.07
N MET A 640 -0.53 -31.93 12.21
CA MET A 640 -1.85 -31.43 12.59
C MET A 640 -2.71 -32.55 13.19
N LYS A 641 -2.72 -33.74 12.59
CA LYS A 641 -3.41 -34.91 13.11
C LYS A 641 -2.89 -35.34 14.49
N LYS A 642 -1.56 -35.43 14.66
CA LYS A 642 -0.94 -35.74 15.97
C LYS A 642 -1.27 -34.69 17.04
N ALA A 643 -1.31 -33.40 16.66
CA ALA A 643 -1.67 -32.33 17.56
C ALA A 643 -3.14 -32.41 18.00
N ARG A 644 -4.07 -32.66 17.07
CA ARG A 644 -5.50 -32.91 17.36
C ARG A 644 -5.70 -34.11 18.29
N GLU A 645 -5.01 -35.22 18.03
CA GLU A 645 -5.06 -36.41 18.89
C GLU A 645 -4.51 -36.16 20.30
N LYS A 646 -3.46 -35.33 20.43
CA LYS A 646 -2.90 -34.94 21.73
C LYS A 646 -3.86 -34.04 22.51
N ALA A 647 -4.42 -33.02 21.85
CA ALA A 647 -5.39 -32.12 22.45
C ALA A 647 -6.66 -32.86 22.92
N ALA A 648 -7.18 -33.79 22.11
CA ALA A 648 -8.32 -34.63 22.49
C ALA A 648 -8.02 -35.49 23.73
N LYS A 649 -6.81 -36.04 23.86
CA LYS A 649 -6.38 -36.80 25.05
C LYS A 649 -6.22 -35.92 26.29
N GLU A 650 -5.75 -34.69 26.15
CA GLU A 650 -5.62 -33.72 27.26
C GLU A 650 -7.00 -33.22 27.72
N ALA A 651 -7.89 -32.88 26.80
CA ALA A 651 -9.28 -32.52 27.10
C ALA A 651 -10.03 -33.66 27.82
N ALA A 652 -9.84 -34.91 27.39
CA ALA A 652 -10.42 -36.07 28.06
C ALA A 652 -9.88 -36.24 29.50
N LYS A 653 -8.58 -36.02 29.73
CA LYS A 653 -7.98 -36.05 31.08
C LYS A 653 -8.48 -34.93 31.98
N ASP A 654 -8.67 -33.73 31.44
CA ASP A 654 -9.15 -32.59 32.21
C ASP A 654 -10.65 -32.68 32.52
N ALA A 655 -11.44 -33.25 31.60
CA ALA A 655 -12.82 -33.64 31.85
C ALA A 655 -12.91 -34.70 32.97
N GLU A 656 -12.04 -35.71 32.95
CA GLU A 656 -11.97 -36.74 34.00
C GLU A 656 -11.56 -36.15 35.36
N LYS A 657 -10.59 -35.22 35.39
CA LYS A 657 -10.19 -34.48 36.61
C LYS A 657 -11.31 -33.58 37.15
N LYS A 658 -12.04 -32.88 36.27
CA LYS A 658 -13.21 -32.08 36.66
C LYS A 658 -14.33 -32.96 37.23
N ALA A 659 -14.58 -34.14 36.64
CA ALA A 659 -15.55 -35.10 37.14
C ALA A 659 -15.16 -35.67 38.51
N LYS A 660 -13.86 -35.93 38.74
CA LYS A 660 -13.32 -36.38 40.05
C LYS A 660 -13.31 -35.30 41.14
N ARG A 661 -13.31 -34.02 40.78
CA ARG A 661 -13.41 -32.89 41.74
C ARG A 661 -14.86 -32.52 42.11
N LYS A 662 -15.84 -33.00 41.34
CA LYS A 662 -17.29 -32.80 41.57
C LYS A 662 -17.94 -33.96 42.37
N LYS A 663 -17.22 -35.05 42.58
CA LYS A 663 -17.52 -36.12 43.55
C LYS A 663 -16.69 -35.89 44.80
#